data_AF-A0A117NMU2-F1
#
_entry.id   AF-A0A117NMU2-F1
#
_cell.length_a   1.000
_cell.length_b   1.000
_cell.length_c   1.000
_cell.angle_alpha   90.00
_cell.angle_beta   90.00
_cell.angle_gamma   90.00
#
_symmetry.space_group_name_H-M   'P 1'
#
loop_
_entity.id
_entity.type
_entity.pdbx_description
1 polymer ?
#
loop_
_entity_poly.entity_id
_entity_poly.type
_entity_poly.pdbx_seq_one_letter_code
_entity_poly.pdbx_strand_id
1 'polypeptide(L)'
;MLSTNPHAGGASRSATATTTIKIDGMTCGACTSAVEGAFQGIDSVRDVSVSLIMGRAAVQHDPSVLSPTKIAEMIEDCGFDAAVLSTEEQSNPDPVSSPTTRFSVTNLAVEGMTCGACTSAVESGLNGVSGVNSVDVSLLSERAVVEHDAGIITPEQIAELIEDRGFGARVLDTALVGSKGPSALAGSEEKSGLLVTTVAIGGMTCGACTSSVQGALGSVDGVIQFNISLLAERAVVVHDPAILPASKIPDLVEDAGFDASIVSSEAQASISKKTQQVNLSLHGLRDGVSATALEDNLLQQPGVHSASIRMATSRMVISFDPSTIGIRSVVEAIEAAGYNALIVDSDDTNAQLQSLSKTKEIQEWKRSFITAASFAVPVFLISMILPMYLPGIDFGSVALFPGLYLGDVVCLALTIPVQFGIGKRFYATSFKSLKHRSPTMDVLVMLGTSTAFFYSCFTMVMALCSMDHRRPSTVFDTSTMLITFITLGRWLENRAKGQTSAALSRLMCLTPSMTTIYEDPIAAEKLAERWSSKPTSGATEQPTVAEDMTVNQKCIPTELIQHGDVVILHPGDKVSADGVVIRGESYVDESMISGEALPIHKKKGSQIIAGTVNGTNSIDFKVIRAGKDTQLSQIVKLVQDAQTSRAPIQRMADIVAGYFVPAIIGLGLITFFGWMFLSHVLPHPPTIFQMAGSGGRVMVCLKLCISVIVFACPCALGLSTPTAVMVGTGVGAEHGILVKGGAVLEAATKVTHVVFDKTGTLTTGRMSVDHTRIEPQWTMNDWRRQLWWLIVGLAETGSEHPIGRAIFSTAITESGHPGEDGLPGSTGDVENCVGKGVSAVVEPTSSGQHIRHHVLLGNANFLRSKDVPVPADADPDSAEPVEDPEADVPKPGATAAGITRIHVAIDNRYAGTISLRDTVKETAVAAVAALHRMGISTSMVTGDTLSTAISIATTVGIPTASISASVSPSEKRLIISALQAEGERVAMVGDGINDSPALATASIGIALASGTDVAVEAADIVLMRPDDLLSVPASLSLSRSVFKRIKLNLIWACMYNVIGLPFAMGLFLPFTGFMLPPMAAGGAMALSSVSVVVSSLLLKFWRRPSWMKVERLEKELRSGAISPAGVAHRGNARKGSWWASTNILSDSPSSLRRRVATVFSSLWSLVTGKGPMPAGRGDEGYVPLQTVEPPV
;
A
#
# COMPACT_ATOMS: atom_id res chain seq x y z
N MET A 1 19.94 23.99 -51.65
CA MET A 1 20.91 24.78 -52.44
C MET A 1 20.96 26.19 -51.86
N LEU A 2 22.17 26.62 -51.45
CA LEU A 2 22.63 27.99 -51.14
C LEU A 2 21.95 28.70 -49.93
N SER A 3 22.62 29.31 -48.95
CA SER A 3 24.02 29.73 -48.77
C SER A 3 24.31 30.04 -47.29
N THR A 4 25.57 29.82 -46.89
CA THR A 4 26.35 30.28 -45.72
C THR A 4 26.19 31.80 -45.42
N ASN A 5 26.43 32.38 -44.22
CA ASN A 5 27.68 32.47 -43.42
C ASN A 5 27.43 33.41 -42.15
N PRO A 6 28.41 33.97 -41.39
CA PRO A 6 28.85 33.54 -40.04
C PRO A 6 28.87 34.67 -38.95
N HIS A 7 29.45 34.33 -37.77
CA HIS A 7 30.16 35.16 -36.76
C HIS A 7 29.65 35.14 -35.30
N ALA A 8 30.48 34.49 -34.49
CA ALA A 8 30.66 34.71 -33.06
C ALA A 8 31.32 36.07 -32.79
N GLY A 9 30.84 36.77 -31.76
CA GLY A 9 31.51 37.86 -31.06
C GLY A 9 31.21 37.71 -29.56
N GLY A 10 32.27 37.56 -28.76
CA GLY A 10 32.17 37.32 -27.32
C GLY A 10 31.73 38.57 -26.54
N ALA A 11 30.84 38.37 -25.56
CA ALA A 11 30.53 39.36 -24.54
C ALA A 11 31.42 39.13 -23.31
N SER A 12 32.17 40.15 -22.90
CA SER A 12 32.90 40.16 -21.63
C SER A 12 31.92 40.09 -20.46
N ARG A 13 32.15 39.19 -19.51
CA ARG A 13 31.42 39.15 -18.24
C ARG A 13 31.71 40.44 -17.46
N SER A 14 30.69 41.22 -17.14
CA SER A 14 30.84 42.42 -16.34
C SER A 14 30.91 42.11 -14.85
N ALA A 15 31.78 42.84 -14.15
CA ALA A 15 31.98 42.74 -12.70
C ALA A 15 30.74 43.28 -11.98
N THR A 16 30.27 42.58 -10.96
CA THR A 16 29.16 43.02 -10.11
C THR A 16 29.66 43.61 -8.80
N ALA A 17 29.14 44.78 -8.44
CA ALA A 17 29.37 45.42 -7.16
C ALA A 17 28.06 45.49 -6.35
N THR A 18 28.16 45.33 -5.04
CA THR A 18 27.03 45.55 -4.13
C THR A 18 27.25 46.86 -3.39
N THR A 19 26.40 47.85 -3.63
CA THR A 19 26.43 49.13 -2.93
C THR A 19 25.36 49.15 -1.85
N THR A 20 25.78 49.38 -0.61
CA THR A 20 24.88 49.56 0.54
C THR A 20 24.68 51.05 0.80
N ILE A 21 23.42 51.49 0.84
CA ILE A 21 23.00 52.88 0.99
C ILE A 21 22.14 53.00 2.24
N LYS A 22 22.45 53.99 3.09
CA LYS A 22 21.60 54.41 4.19
C LYS A 22 20.47 55.29 3.65
N ILE A 23 19.23 55.01 4.03
CA ILE A 23 18.04 55.74 3.60
C ILE A 23 17.33 56.24 4.86
N ASP A 24 17.29 57.56 5.04
CA ASP A 24 16.56 58.21 6.12
C ASP A 24 15.16 58.64 5.64
N GLY A 25 14.14 58.49 6.49
CA GLY A 25 12.75 58.89 6.20
C GLY A 25 11.78 57.76 5.81
N MET A 26 12.22 56.50 5.72
CA MET A 26 11.32 55.36 5.49
C MET A 26 10.54 54.98 6.77
N THR A 27 9.21 54.89 6.67
CA THR A 27 8.34 54.64 7.84
C THR A 27 7.35 53.47 7.70
N CYS A 28 7.17 52.93 6.49
CA CYS A 28 6.26 51.80 6.25
C CYS A 28 6.65 50.98 5.01
N GLY A 29 6.05 49.81 4.81
CA GLY A 29 6.29 48.94 3.65
C GLY A 29 5.91 49.53 2.29
N ALA A 30 5.13 50.61 2.25
CA ALA A 30 4.91 51.37 1.01
C ALA A 30 6.17 52.18 0.61
N CYS A 31 6.96 52.64 1.58
CA CYS A 31 8.24 53.32 1.32
C CYS A 31 9.28 52.34 0.73
N THR A 32 9.35 51.11 1.26
CA THR A 32 10.26 50.08 0.70
C THR A 32 9.86 49.72 -0.73
N SER A 33 8.56 49.57 -1.00
CA SER A 33 8.04 49.30 -2.34
C SER A 33 8.34 50.43 -3.33
N ALA A 34 8.32 51.69 -2.88
CA ALA A 34 8.66 52.84 -3.72
C ALA A 34 10.15 52.86 -4.09
N VAL A 35 11.04 52.55 -3.14
CA VAL A 35 12.48 52.45 -3.38
C VAL A 35 12.81 51.24 -4.27
N GLU A 36 12.23 50.07 -4.03
CA GLU A 36 12.41 48.89 -4.90
C GLU A 36 11.87 49.14 -6.32
N GLY A 37 10.73 49.83 -6.42
CA GLY A 37 10.12 50.21 -7.70
C GLY A 37 10.97 51.17 -8.54
N ALA A 38 11.78 52.03 -7.90
CA ALA A 38 12.67 52.97 -8.59
C ALA A 38 13.75 52.27 -9.45
N PHE A 39 14.09 51.04 -9.09
CA PHE A 39 15.10 50.24 -9.78
C PHE A 39 14.51 49.17 -10.71
N GLN A 40 13.18 49.02 -10.77
CA GLN A 40 12.53 48.10 -11.70
C GLN A 40 12.62 48.61 -13.15
N GLY A 41 13.22 47.81 -14.03
CA GLY A 41 13.34 48.12 -15.47
C GLY A 41 14.67 48.73 -15.90
N ILE A 42 15.67 48.78 -14.99
CA ILE A 42 17.04 49.21 -15.32
C ILE A 42 17.90 47.96 -15.58
N ASP A 43 18.33 47.76 -16.83
CA ASP A 43 19.08 46.57 -17.26
C ASP A 43 20.43 46.36 -16.53
N SER A 44 20.95 47.40 -15.86
CA SER A 44 22.23 47.37 -15.12
C SER A 44 22.11 47.02 -13.63
N VAL A 45 20.89 46.85 -13.10
CA VAL A 45 20.64 46.46 -11.70
C VAL A 45 20.15 45.01 -11.68
N ARG A 46 20.84 44.14 -10.93
CA ARG A 46 20.49 42.71 -10.86
C ARG A 46 19.54 42.41 -9.71
N ASP A 47 19.75 43.06 -8.58
CA ASP A 47 18.96 42.83 -7.36
C ASP A 47 18.96 44.07 -6.47
N VAL A 48 17.83 44.30 -5.78
CA VAL A 48 17.65 45.38 -4.82
C VAL A 48 16.92 44.83 -3.61
N SER A 49 17.53 44.99 -2.43
CA SER A 49 16.90 44.62 -1.16
C SER A 49 16.85 45.83 -0.23
N VAL A 50 15.66 46.16 0.28
CA VAL A 50 15.45 47.30 1.18
C VAL A 50 15.02 46.80 2.57
N SER A 51 15.80 47.12 3.59
CA SER A 51 15.48 46.81 4.99
C SER A 51 14.92 48.04 5.70
N LEU A 52 13.61 48.03 5.96
CA LEU A 52 12.94 49.09 6.73
C LEU A 52 13.50 49.19 8.15
N ILE A 53 13.77 48.05 8.79
CA ILE A 53 14.22 47.98 10.19
C ILE A 53 15.62 48.59 10.34
N MET A 54 16.49 48.40 9.34
CA MET A 54 17.86 48.91 9.36
C MET A 54 18.02 50.27 8.69
N GLY A 55 16.98 50.79 8.00
CA GLY A 55 17.05 52.03 7.22
C GLY A 55 18.11 51.97 6.11
N ARG A 56 18.23 50.82 5.41
CA ARG A 56 19.28 50.58 4.41
C ARG A 56 18.73 49.88 3.17
N ALA A 57 19.30 50.18 2.02
CA ALA A 57 19.13 49.40 0.79
C ALA A 57 20.47 48.85 0.31
N ALA A 58 20.50 47.58 -0.11
CA ALA A 58 21.62 46.97 -0.78
C ALA A 58 21.24 46.74 -2.26
N VAL A 59 21.99 47.36 -3.17
CA VAL A 59 21.77 47.34 -4.61
C VAL A 59 22.94 46.62 -5.29
N GLN A 60 22.66 45.51 -5.96
CA GLN A 60 23.62 44.83 -6.82
C GLN A 60 23.57 45.42 -8.22
N HIS A 61 24.66 46.05 -8.64
CA HIS A 61 24.74 46.72 -9.93
C HIS A 61 26.09 46.50 -10.61
N ASP A 62 26.13 46.82 -11.90
CA ASP A 62 27.37 46.94 -12.64
C ASP A 62 27.97 48.34 -12.40
N PRO A 63 29.13 48.46 -11.73
CA PRO A 63 29.72 49.76 -11.38
C PRO A 63 30.20 50.54 -12.61
N SER A 64 30.36 49.86 -13.76
CA SER A 64 30.75 50.51 -15.01
C SER A 64 29.59 51.23 -15.71
N VAL A 65 28.34 50.86 -15.42
CA VAL A 65 27.12 51.40 -16.06
C VAL A 65 26.32 52.28 -15.09
N LEU A 66 26.28 51.92 -13.81
CA LEU A 66 25.56 52.64 -12.77
C LEU A 66 26.52 52.96 -11.63
N SER A 67 26.80 54.24 -11.37
CA SER A 67 27.70 54.63 -10.27
C SER A 67 26.98 54.62 -8.92
N PRO A 68 27.66 54.30 -7.80
CA PRO A 68 27.07 54.32 -6.45
C PRO A 68 26.38 55.64 -6.08
N THR A 69 26.93 56.77 -6.56
CA THR A 69 26.35 58.11 -6.36
C THR A 69 25.01 58.27 -7.07
N LYS A 70 24.88 57.69 -8.26
CA LYS A 70 23.65 57.78 -9.06
C LYS A 70 22.53 56.92 -8.47
N ILE A 71 22.88 55.83 -7.79
CA ILE A 71 21.92 55.00 -7.04
C ILE A 71 21.37 55.79 -5.85
N ALA A 72 22.21 56.56 -5.15
CA ALA A 72 21.75 57.46 -4.08
C ALA A 72 20.82 58.56 -4.61
N GLU A 73 21.18 59.22 -5.73
CA GLU A 73 20.32 60.23 -6.38
C GLU A 73 18.94 59.65 -6.77
N MET A 74 18.87 58.40 -7.26
CA MET A 74 17.59 57.77 -7.60
C MET A 74 16.69 57.51 -6.39
N ILE A 75 17.29 57.32 -5.20
CA ILE A 75 16.55 57.16 -3.95
C ILE A 75 16.09 58.54 -3.43
N GLU A 76 16.92 59.57 -3.61
CA GLU A 76 16.55 60.98 -3.33
C GLU A 76 15.40 61.46 -4.22
N ASP A 77 15.36 61.06 -5.49
CA ASP A 77 14.25 61.34 -6.41
C ASP A 77 12.92 60.69 -5.97
N CYS A 78 12.98 59.62 -5.17
CA CYS A 78 11.81 59.04 -4.50
C CYS A 78 11.38 59.78 -3.23
N GLY A 79 12.09 60.84 -2.84
CA GLY A 79 11.79 61.69 -1.70
C GLY A 79 12.41 61.22 -0.38
N PHE A 80 13.50 60.43 -0.42
CA PHE A 80 14.20 59.93 0.77
C PHE A 80 15.68 60.34 0.76
N ASP A 81 16.20 60.82 1.89
CA ASP A 81 17.62 61.20 1.99
C ASP A 81 18.50 59.94 1.93
N ALA A 82 19.47 59.90 1.01
CA ALA A 82 20.27 58.69 0.74
C ALA A 82 21.78 58.96 0.84
N ALA A 83 22.50 58.12 1.59
CA ALA A 83 23.95 58.21 1.74
C ALA A 83 24.64 56.85 1.51
N VAL A 84 25.64 56.81 0.62
CA VAL A 84 26.39 55.59 0.33
C VAL A 84 27.28 55.21 1.53
N LEU A 85 27.12 53.99 2.06
CA LEU A 85 27.89 53.48 3.21
C LEU A 85 29.11 52.65 2.76
N SER A 86 28.90 51.72 1.83
CA SER A 86 29.96 50.86 1.32
C SER A 86 29.63 50.41 -0.11
N THR A 87 30.67 50.15 -0.90
CA THR A 87 30.56 49.48 -2.20
C THR A 87 31.58 48.36 -2.22
N GLU A 88 31.09 47.13 -2.26
CA GLU A 88 31.92 45.93 -2.29
C GLU A 88 31.98 45.41 -3.73
N GLU A 89 33.14 45.51 -4.36
CA GLU A 89 33.42 44.92 -5.67
C GLU A 89 33.85 43.46 -5.51
N GLN A 90 33.21 42.53 -6.23
CA GLN A 90 33.67 41.14 -6.25
C GLN A 90 34.91 41.01 -7.15
N SER A 91 36.10 41.11 -6.56
CA SER A 91 37.36 40.73 -7.21
C SER A 91 37.66 39.24 -6.98
N ASN A 92 37.77 38.45 -8.06
CA ASN A 92 38.39 37.13 -8.01
C ASN A 92 39.86 37.29 -7.57
N PRO A 93 40.36 36.55 -6.56
CA PRO A 93 41.78 36.56 -6.24
C PRO A 93 42.52 35.55 -7.11
N ASP A 94 43.45 36.04 -7.93
CA ASP A 94 44.56 35.24 -8.48
C ASP A 94 45.61 34.96 -7.38
N PRO A 95 46.38 33.85 -7.46
CA PRO A 95 47.10 33.32 -6.31
C PRO A 95 48.57 33.75 -6.28
N VAL A 96 48.99 34.62 -5.34
CA VAL A 96 50.40 34.80 -4.98
C VAL A 96 50.60 35.12 -3.48
N SER A 97 51.12 34.10 -2.76
CA SER A 97 51.97 34.10 -1.54
C SER A 97 51.65 34.87 -0.23
N SER A 98 51.33 34.08 0.83
CA SER A 98 51.72 34.13 2.27
C SER A 98 51.11 35.17 3.25
N PRO A 99 51.06 34.93 4.59
CA PRO A 99 51.06 33.68 5.39
C PRO A 99 49.76 33.49 6.23
N THR A 100 49.58 32.29 6.77
CA THR A 100 48.43 31.80 7.56
C THR A 100 48.29 32.45 8.94
N THR A 101 47.17 33.12 9.24
CA THR A 101 46.67 33.38 10.61
C THR A 101 45.65 32.31 10.99
N ARG A 102 45.69 31.80 12.24
CA ARG A 102 44.82 30.70 12.72
C ARG A 102 43.73 31.27 13.63
N PHE A 103 42.54 31.51 13.09
CA PHE A 103 41.39 31.91 13.88
C PHE A 103 40.76 30.72 14.60
N SER A 104 40.33 30.96 15.84
CA SER A 104 39.73 30.00 16.75
C SER A 104 38.43 30.59 17.30
N VAL A 105 37.37 29.81 17.36
CA VAL A 105 36.08 30.24 17.93
C VAL A 105 35.94 29.61 19.30
N THR A 106 35.84 30.43 20.33
CA THR A 106 35.63 30.02 21.72
C THR A 106 34.23 30.37 22.17
N ASN A 107 33.52 29.37 22.71
CA ASN A 107 32.23 29.53 23.36
C ASN A 107 32.42 29.66 24.87
N LEU A 108 31.93 30.74 25.47
CA LEU A 108 31.97 31.01 26.91
C LEU A 108 30.55 31.09 27.48
N ALA A 109 30.35 30.53 28.67
CA ALA A 109 29.17 30.83 29.51
C ALA A 109 29.47 32.09 30.32
N VAL A 110 28.53 33.04 30.35
CA VAL A 110 28.68 34.33 31.04
C VAL A 110 27.54 34.50 32.05
N GLU A 111 27.87 34.39 33.33
CA GLU A 111 26.95 34.44 34.46
C GLU A 111 26.73 35.89 34.94
N GLY A 112 25.48 36.24 35.25
CA GLY A 112 25.11 37.55 35.83
C GLY A 112 24.60 38.60 34.83
N MET A 113 24.39 38.26 33.56
CA MET A 113 23.77 39.17 32.58
C MET A 113 22.26 39.24 32.79
N THR A 114 21.71 40.45 33.05
CA THR A 114 20.28 40.62 33.40
C THR A 114 19.51 41.56 32.47
N CYS A 115 20.20 42.34 31.61
CA CYS A 115 19.57 43.20 30.62
C CYS A 115 20.48 43.45 29.41
N GLY A 116 19.93 44.04 28.33
CA GLY A 116 20.70 44.35 27.11
C GLY A 116 21.86 45.35 27.33
N ALA A 117 21.87 46.11 28.42
CA ALA A 117 23.04 46.92 28.77
C ALA A 117 24.23 46.05 29.24
N CYS A 118 23.98 44.87 29.81
CA CYS A 118 25.02 43.91 30.20
C CYS A 118 25.68 43.27 28.97
N THR A 119 24.89 42.91 27.95
CA THR A 119 25.46 42.34 26.70
C THR A 119 26.33 43.36 25.99
N SER A 120 25.90 44.61 25.88
CA SER A 120 26.73 45.68 25.31
C SER A 120 28.00 45.97 26.12
N ALA A 121 27.98 45.81 27.45
CA ALA A 121 29.16 45.98 28.30
C ALA A 121 30.21 44.86 28.07
N VAL A 122 29.76 43.63 27.84
CA VAL A 122 30.63 42.49 27.49
C VAL A 122 31.16 42.63 26.06
N GLU A 123 30.29 42.95 25.08
CA GLU A 123 30.68 43.18 23.69
C GLU A 123 31.70 44.32 23.55
N SER A 124 31.46 45.46 24.20
CA SER A 124 32.41 46.58 24.20
C SER A 124 33.69 46.31 25.00
N GLY A 125 33.69 45.31 25.88
CA GLY A 125 34.88 44.89 26.62
C GLY A 125 35.83 44.04 25.82
N LEU A 126 35.29 43.28 24.88
CA LEU A 126 36.05 42.38 24.01
C LEU A 126 36.32 43.01 22.62
N ASN A 127 35.46 43.92 22.16
CA ASN A 127 35.69 44.68 20.93
C ASN A 127 36.87 45.66 21.09
N GLY A 128 37.86 45.55 20.20
CA GLY A 128 39.06 46.37 20.21
C GLY A 128 40.25 45.76 20.99
N VAL A 129 40.08 44.56 21.57
CA VAL A 129 41.19 43.79 22.15
C VAL A 129 42.00 43.15 21.02
N SER A 130 43.32 43.37 21.04
CA SER A 130 44.24 42.80 20.04
C SER A 130 44.22 41.28 20.07
N GLY A 131 43.78 40.67 18.97
CA GLY A 131 43.62 39.21 18.83
C GLY A 131 42.16 38.75 18.72
N VAL A 132 41.17 39.60 19.03
CA VAL A 132 39.74 39.28 18.88
C VAL A 132 39.20 39.82 17.56
N ASN A 133 38.56 38.96 16.75
CA ASN A 133 38.03 39.28 15.43
C ASN A 133 36.53 39.60 15.46
N SER A 134 35.74 38.78 16.16
CA SER A 134 34.30 39.02 16.34
C SER A 134 33.80 38.51 17.69
N VAL A 135 32.81 39.20 18.25
CA VAL A 135 32.20 38.89 19.54
C VAL A 135 30.68 38.94 19.37
N ASP A 136 30.00 37.86 19.73
CA ASP A 136 28.53 37.77 19.76
C ASP A 136 28.07 37.33 21.15
N VAL A 137 27.21 38.13 21.80
CA VAL A 137 26.77 37.89 23.19
C VAL A 137 25.25 37.75 23.25
N SER A 138 24.78 36.57 23.63
CA SER A 138 23.36 36.27 23.76
C SER A 138 22.93 36.24 25.23
N LEU A 139 22.06 37.18 25.60
CA LEU A 139 21.43 37.21 26.92
C LEU A 139 20.52 36.00 27.18
N LEU A 140 19.79 35.55 26.14
CA LEU A 140 18.82 34.45 26.23
C LEU A 140 19.49 33.11 26.56
N SER A 141 20.72 32.91 26.10
CA SER A 141 21.47 31.68 26.33
C SER A 141 22.59 31.82 27.35
N GLU A 142 22.75 33.00 27.98
CA GLU A 142 23.84 33.33 28.91
C GLU A 142 25.23 32.94 28.36
N ARG A 143 25.46 33.22 27.06
CA ARG A 143 26.66 32.77 26.34
C ARG A 143 27.27 33.87 25.49
N ALA A 144 28.59 33.88 25.41
CA ALA A 144 29.39 34.70 24.50
C ALA A 144 30.18 33.80 23.55
N VAL A 145 30.12 34.09 22.25
CA VAL A 145 30.89 33.42 21.20
C VAL A 145 31.93 34.40 20.70
N VAL A 146 33.21 34.05 20.85
CA VAL A 146 34.34 34.92 20.52
C VAL A 146 35.22 34.24 19.50
N GLU A 147 35.34 34.84 18.32
CA GLU A 147 36.35 34.47 17.33
C GLU A 147 37.64 35.25 17.61
N HIS A 148 38.73 34.54 17.84
CA HIS A 148 40.02 35.13 18.19
C HIS A 148 41.19 34.34 17.59
N ASP A 149 42.33 34.99 17.43
CA ASP A 149 43.57 34.32 17.07
C ASP A 149 44.21 33.71 18.33
N ALA A 150 44.18 32.37 18.42
CA ALA A 150 44.71 31.63 19.56
C ALA A 150 46.24 31.79 19.74
N GLY A 151 46.94 32.38 18.76
CA GLY A 151 48.35 32.76 18.90
C GLY A 151 48.57 34.09 19.63
N ILE A 152 47.54 34.94 19.72
CA ILE A 152 47.63 36.31 20.27
C ILE A 152 46.92 36.42 21.62
N ILE A 153 45.77 35.76 21.78
CA ILE A 153 44.98 35.78 23.02
C ILE A 153 44.47 34.38 23.33
N THR A 154 44.56 33.94 24.59
CA THR A 154 44.08 32.59 24.96
C THR A 154 42.61 32.62 25.38
N PRO A 155 41.87 31.50 25.24
CA PRO A 155 40.47 31.39 25.69
C PRO A 155 40.28 31.79 27.17
N GLU A 156 41.26 31.49 28.01
CA GLU A 156 41.25 31.82 29.44
C GLU A 156 41.43 33.33 29.68
N GLN A 157 42.25 34.00 28.87
CA GLN A 157 42.41 35.46 28.94
C GLN A 157 41.14 36.20 28.49
N ILE A 158 40.38 35.61 27.56
CA ILE A 158 39.08 36.13 27.15
C ILE A 158 38.07 35.99 28.29
N ALA A 159 38.09 34.87 29.03
CA ALA A 159 37.24 34.72 30.22
C ALA A 159 37.60 35.75 31.31
N GLU A 160 38.89 35.95 31.59
CA GLU A 160 39.37 36.93 32.57
C GLU A 160 38.97 38.37 32.20
N LEU A 161 39.01 38.74 30.90
CA LEU A 161 38.54 40.03 30.41
C LEU A 161 37.03 40.27 30.65
N ILE A 162 36.22 39.20 30.63
CA ILE A 162 34.79 39.30 30.93
C ILE A 162 34.58 39.42 32.44
N GLU A 163 35.38 38.72 33.25
CA GLU A 163 35.38 38.83 34.72
C GLU A 163 35.79 40.23 35.21
N ASP A 164 36.77 40.86 34.57
CA ASP A 164 37.17 42.25 34.84
C ASP A 164 36.06 43.27 34.56
N ARG A 165 35.06 42.90 33.76
CA ARG A 165 33.84 43.71 33.53
C ARG A 165 32.70 43.40 34.50
N GLY A 166 32.94 42.53 35.47
CA GLY A 166 32.02 42.22 36.57
C GLY A 166 31.06 41.05 36.29
N PHE A 167 31.34 40.21 35.28
CA PHE A 167 30.52 39.05 34.93
C PHE A 167 31.34 37.75 35.03
N GLY A 168 30.82 36.71 35.70
CA GLY A 168 31.54 35.44 35.81
C GLY A 168 31.62 34.74 34.46
N ALA A 169 32.79 34.28 34.00
CA ALA A 169 32.94 33.69 32.67
C ALA A 169 33.66 32.34 32.71
N ARG A 170 33.07 31.33 32.06
CA ARG A 170 33.65 29.99 31.95
C ARG A 170 33.70 29.51 30.50
N VAL A 171 34.87 29.09 30.04
CA VAL A 171 35.06 28.51 28.70
C VAL A 171 34.35 27.15 28.62
N LEU A 172 33.51 26.97 27.59
CA LEU A 172 32.79 25.71 27.32
C LEU A 172 33.49 24.87 26.26
N ASP A 173 33.87 25.49 25.13
CA ASP A 173 34.49 24.82 23.99
C ASP A 173 35.31 25.81 23.16
N THR A 174 36.40 25.35 22.54
CA THR A 174 37.22 26.14 21.61
C THR A 174 37.52 25.32 20.36
N ALA A 175 37.01 25.77 19.22
CA ALA A 175 37.18 25.12 17.93
C ALA A 175 38.13 25.91 17.03
N LEU A 176 39.14 25.25 16.43
CA LEU A 176 40.04 25.86 15.45
C LEU A 176 39.36 25.93 14.06
N VAL A 177 39.33 27.11 13.45
CA VAL A 177 38.80 27.29 12.09
C VAL A 177 39.92 26.94 11.10
N GLY A 178 39.95 25.68 10.65
CA GLY A 178 40.84 25.23 9.58
C GLY A 178 41.25 23.76 9.63
N SER A 179 40.35 22.84 9.32
CA SER A 179 40.69 21.48 8.87
C SER A 179 39.45 20.75 8.33
N LYS A 180 39.22 20.86 7.01
CA LYS A 180 38.91 19.74 6.11
C LYS A 180 38.93 20.22 4.65
N GLY A 181 39.97 19.78 3.94
CA GLY A 181 40.19 19.87 2.49
C GLY A 181 41.24 18.81 2.10
N PRO A 182 41.29 18.36 0.84
CA PRO A 182 41.02 16.97 0.43
C PRO A 182 42.26 16.09 0.30
N SER A 183 42.09 14.77 0.48
CA SER A 183 43.04 13.77 -0.03
C SER A 183 42.33 12.90 -1.07
N ALA A 184 42.82 12.95 -2.30
CA ALA A 184 42.33 12.17 -3.43
C ALA A 184 42.81 10.71 -3.30
N LEU A 185 41.85 9.77 -3.28
CA LEU A 185 41.82 8.54 -4.10
C LEU A 185 40.60 7.71 -3.67
N ALA A 186 39.44 7.96 -4.28
CA ALA A 186 38.33 7.01 -4.44
C ALA A 186 37.16 7.74 -5.10
N GLY A 187 36.66 7.24 -6.23
CA GLY A 187 35.38 7.66 -6.77
C GLY A 187 34.26 7.08 -5.91
N SER A 188 33.64 7.90 -5.08
CA SER A 188 32.32 7.64 -4.49
C SER A 188 31.63 8.97 -4.22
N GLU A 189 30.49 9.16 -4.85
CA GLU A 189 29.59 10.32 -4.75
C GLU A 189 29.20 10.60 -3.27
N GLU A 190 29.46 11.80 -2.76
CA GLU A 190 28.87 12.29 -1.51
C GLU A 190 27.41 12.69 -1.77
N LYS A 191 26.46 11.95 -1.19
CA LYS A 191 25.03 12.28 -1.20
C LYS A 191 24.71 13.28 -0.09
N SER A 192 23.98 14.34 -0.44
CA SER A 192 23.33 15.25 0.51
C SER A 192 22.38 14.48 1.44
N GLY A 193 22.40 14.79 2.74
CA GLY A 193 21.54 14.14 3.72
C GLY A 193 20.11 14.65 3.61
N LEU A 194 19.16 13.75 3.37
CA LEU A 194 17.73 14.04 3.30
C LEU A 194 17.18 14.38 4.69
N LEU A 195 16.21 15.29 4.78
CA LEU A 195 15.51 15.66 6.00
C LEU A 195 14.05 15.21 5.92
N VAL A 196 13.56 14.61 7.00
CA VAL A 196 12.15 14.21 7.15
C VAL A 196 11.48 15.20 8.10
N THR A 197 10.62 16.05 7.54
CA THR A 197 9.85 17.03 8.29
C THR A 197 8.40 16.59 8.40
N THR A 198 7.90 16.46 9.63
CA THR A 198 6.49 16.21 9.91
C THR A 198 5.78 17.52 10.20
N VAL A 199 4.77 17.85 9.41
CA VAL A 199 3.94 19.06 9.52
C VAL A 199 2.53 18.66 9.91
N ALA A 200 1.98 19.26 10.96
CA ALA A 200 0.55 19.18 11.28
C ALA A 200 -0.22 20.18 10.41
N ILE A 201 -1.32 19.74 9.81
CA ILE A 201 -2.12 20.50 8.86
C ILE A 201 -3.56 20.56 9.37
N GLY A 202 -3.94 21.72 9.90
CA GLY A 202 -5.28 22.02 10.39
C GLY A 202 -6.31 22.14 9.26
N GLY A 203 -7.52 21.63 9.51
CA GLY A 203 -8.66 21.82 8.61
C GLY A 203 -8.80 20.78 7.49
N MET A 204 -7.90 19.79 7.40
CA MET A 204 -8.05 18.68 6.45
C MET A 204 -9.21 17.77 6.84
N THR A 205 -10.25 17.71 6.01
CA THR A 205 -11.46 16.93 6.33
C THR A 205 -11.93 15.99 5.22
N CYS A 206 -11.35 16.11 4.02
CA CYS A 206 -11.75 15.30 2.88
C CYS A 206 -10.58 15.03 1.93
N GLY A 207 -10.77 14.06 1.03
CA GLY A 207 -9.73 13.69 0.06
C GLY A 207 -9.37 14.79 -0.95
N ALA A 208 -10.27 15.78 -1.14
CA ALA A 208 -9.96 16.96 -1.93
C ALA A 208 -8.94 17.86 -1.23
N CYS A 209 -8.99 17.97 0.10
CA CYS A 209 -7.98 18.68 0.89
C CYS A 209 -6.59 18.06 0.70
N THR A 210 -6.51 16.72 0.78
CA THR A 210 -5.23 16.03 0.56
C THR A 210 -4.72 16.19 -0.87
N SER A 211 -5.60 16.24 -1.89
CA SER A 211 -5.16 16.48 -3.27
C SER A 211 -4.67 17.91 -3.50
N SER A 212 -5.24 18.91 -2.80
CA SER A 212 -4.77 20.29 -2.87
C SER A 212 -3.40 20.43 -2.24
N VAL A 213 -3.20 19.88 -1.05
CA VAL A 213 -1.89 19.85 -0.37
C VAL A 213 -0.87 19.03 -1.17
N GLN A 214 -1.28 17.89 -1.73
CA GLN A 214 -0.45 17.07 -2.62
C GLN A 214 -0.05 17.80 -3.90
N GLY A 215 -0.94 18.61 -4.48
CA GLY A 215 -0.61 19.46 -5.63
C GLY A 215 0.39 20.56 -5.26
N ALA A 216 0.24 21.17 -4.09
CA ALA A 216 1.16 22.19 -3.58
C ALA A 216 2.56 21.62 -3.30
N LEU A 217 2.66 20.51 -2.56
CA LEU A 217 3.96 19.90 -2.23
C LEU A 217 4.60 19.14 -3.39
N GLY A 218 3.79 18.61 -4.33
CA GLY A 218 4.29 17.84 -5.47
C GLY A 218 4.81 18.67 -6.64
N SER A 219 4.61 19.99 -6.62
CA SER A 219 5.08 20.91 -7.67
C SER A 219 6.36 21.65 -7.29
N VAL A 220 6.91 21.39 -6.10
CA VAL A 220 8.06 22.12 -5.54
C VAL A 220 9.33 21.27 -5.67
N ASP A 221 10.35 21.87 -6.28
CA ASP A 221 11.69 21.27 -6.39
C ASP A 221 12.31 21.11 -5.00
N GLY A 222 12.88 19.93 -4.73
CA GLY A 222 13.49 19.58 -3.44
C GLY A 222 12.66 18.62 -2.58
N VAL A 223 11.38 18.37 -2.91
CA VAL A 223 10.58 17.30 -2.27
C VAL A 223 10.81 15.97 -2.98
N ILE A 224 11.34 14.98 -2.25
CA ILE A 224 11.61 13.63 -2.81
C ILE A 224 10.42 12.71 -2.59
N GLN A 225 9.88 12.73 -1.38
CA GLN A 225 8.75 11.89 -1.01
C GLN A 225 7.89 12.64 0.00
N PHE A 226 6.57 12.55 -0.12
CA PHE A 226 5.67 13.05 0.91
C PHE A 226 4.50 12.10 1.12
N ASN A 227 4.05 11.99 2.37
CA ASN A 227 2.91 11.18 2.76
C ASN A 227 1.97 12.03 3.63
N ILE A 228 0.71 12.16 3.21
CA ILE A 228 -0.29 12.97 3.90
C ILE A 228 -1.30 12.04 4.55
N SER A 229 -1.34 12.05 5.87
CA SER A 229 -2.33 11.33 6.67
C SER A 229 -3.49 12.24 7.02
N LEU A 230 -4.63 12.03 6.35
CA LEU A 230 -5.88 12.75 6.60
C LEU A 230 -6.40 12.47 8.03
N LEU A 231 -6.18 11.25 8.53
CA LEU A 231 -6.64 10.84 9.88
C LEU A 231 -5.84 11.49 11.00
N ALA A 232 -4.54 11.68 10.77
CA ALA A 232 -3.66 12.28 11.76
C ALA A 232 -3.56 13.81 11.61
N GLU A 233 -4.23 14.39 10.62
CA GLU A 233 -4.09 15.81 10.22
C GLU A 233 -2.61 16.20 10.09
N ARG A 234 -1.81 15.35 9.43
CA ARG A 234 -0.34 15.50 9.32
C ARG A 234 0.18 15.13 7.93
N ALA A 235 1.24 15.79 7.50
CA ALA A 235 2.06 15.44 6.36
C ALA A 235 3.49 15.14 6.80
N VAL A 236 4.07 14.05 6.31
CA VAL A 236 5.49 13.72 6.45
C VAL A 236 6.14 14.00 5.11
N VAL A 237 7.11 14.91 5.08
CA VAL A 237 7.78 15.38 3.86
C VAL A 237 9.26 15.09 3.97
N VAL A 238 9.77 14.27 3.06
CA VAL A 238 11.19 14.00 2.85
C VAL A 238 11.68 14.97 1.80
N HIS A 239 12.59 15.86 2.20
CA HIS A 239 13.11 16.92 1.35
C HIS A 239 14.62 17.05 1.47
N ASP A 240 15.25 17.59 0.45
CA ASP A 240 16.64 18.01 0.53
C ASP A 240 16.71 19.41 1.16
N PRO A 241 17.33 19.57 2.35
CA PRO A 241 17.41 20.86 3.03
C PRO A 241 18.17 21.93 2.25
N ALA A 242 19.03 21.54 1.30
CA ALA A 242 19.77 22.48 0.46
C ALA A 242 18.86 23.19 -0.56
N ILE A 243 17.78 22.54 -0.96
CA ILE A 243 16.84 23.05 -1.98
C ILE A 243 15.56 23.59 -1.31
N LEU A 244 15.02 22.86 -0.35
CA LEU A 244 13.80 23.22 0.37
C LEU A 244 14.06 23.21 1.89
N PRO A 245 14.23 24.36 2.55
CA PRO A 245 14.36 24.39 4.00
C PRO A 245 13.03 23.98 4.68
N ALA A 246 13.11 23.28 5.82
CA ALA A 246 11.95 22.77 6.55
C ALA A 246 10.94 23.86 6.94
N SER A 247 11.39 25.11 7.12
CA SER A 247 10.56 26.27 7.44
C SER A 247 9.62 26.70 6.32
N LYS A 248 9.94 26.43 5.06
CA LYS A 248 9.10 26.80 3.90
C LYS A 248 7.95 25.82 3.64
N ILE A 249 8.00 24.63 4.24
CA ILE A 249 6.98 23.58 4.02
C ILE A 249 5.62 23.98 4.62
N PRO A 250 5.53 24.52 5.85
CA PRO A 250 4.29 25.12 6.35
C PRO A 250 3.72 26.20 5.44
N ASP A 251 4.56 27.15 4.99
CA ASP A 251 4.13 28.26 4.14
C ASP A 251 3.47 27.76 2.84
N LEU A 252 4.05 26.74 2.20
CA LEU A 252 3.47 26.11 1.00
C LEU A 252 2.10 25.44 1.25
N VAL A 253 1.89 24.94 2.46
CA VAL A 253 0.63 24.34 2.88
C VAL A 253 -0.40 25.41 3.23
N GLU A 254 0.03 26.53 3.82
CA GLU A 254 -0.79 27.71 4.09
C GLU A 254 -1.24 28.41 2.80
N ASP A 255 -0.36 28.51 1.80
CA ASP A 255 -0.69 28.99 0.46
C ASP A 255 -1.74 28.11 -0.23
N ALA A 256 -1.77 26.82 0.09
CA ALA A 256 -2.83 25.89 -0.35
C ALA A 256 -4.15 26.06 0.43
N GLY A 257 -4.19 26.96 1.43
CA GLY A 257 -5.37 27.33 2.21
C GLY A 257 -5.60 26.49 3.46
N PHE A 258 -4.54 25.90 4.04
CA PHE A 258 -4.61 25.06 5.25
C PHE A 258 -3.61 25.54 6.31
N ASP A 259 -4.05 25.62 7.56
CA ASP A 259 -3.17 26.04 8.66
C ASP A 259 -2.07 24.98 8.88
N ALA A 260 -0.79 25.35 8.93
CA ALA A 260 0.30 24.37 9.00
C ALA A 260 1.33 24.70 10.10
N SER A 261 1.78 23.68 10.84
CA SER A 261 2.81 23.84 11.87
C SER A 261 3.77 22.67 11.89
N ILE A 262 5.08 22.93 12.04
CA ILE A 262 6.10 21.88 12.11
C ILE A 262 6.00 21.16 13.46
N VAL A 263 5.87 19.83 13.43
CA VAL A 263 5.83 18.97 14.62
C VAL A 263 7.21 18.43 14.96
N SER A 264 7.94 17.96 13.94
CA SER A 264 9.31 17.49 14.07
C SER A 264 10.05 17.60 12.75
N SER A 265 11.37 17.76 12.81
CA SER A 265 12.25 17.75 11.65
C SER A 265 13.50 16.97 12.00
N GLU A 266 13.62 15.77 11.45
CA GLU A 266 14.69 14.82 11.77
C GLU A 266 15.50 14.53 10.51
N ALA A 267 16.82 14.57 10.58
CA ALA A 267 17.67 14.13 9.47
C ALA A 267 17.42 12.64 9.22
N GLN A 268 17.20 12.26 7.97
CA GLN A 268 17.04 10.87 7.59
C GLN A 268 18.33 10.14 7.91
N ALA A 269 18.35 9.42 9.03
CA ALA A 269 19.51 8.71 9.50
C ALA A 269 19.96 7.74 8.40
N SER A 270 21.11 8.02 7.81
CA SER A 270 21.89 7.02 7.08
C SER A 270 22.00 5.80 7.98
N ILE A 271 21.60 4.64 7.45
CA ILE A 271 21.67 3.31 8.04
C ILE A 271 23.01 3.13 8.78
N SER A 272 23.06 3.44 10.07
CA SER A 272 24.21 3.14 10.91
C SER A 272 23.84 3.22 12.40
N LYS A 273 23.96 2.05 13.04
CA LYS A 273 23.59 1.64 14.42
C LYS A 273 22.11 1.32 14.65
N LYS A 274 21.86 0.06 15.05
CA LYS A 274 20.56 -0.58 15.29
C LYS A 274 19.87 -0.02 16.54
N THR A 275 19.42 1.22 16.50
CA THR A 275 18.60 1.75 17.59
C THR A 275 17.12 1.53 17.27
N GLN A 276 16.42 0.75 18.10
CA GLN A 276 14.98 0.50 17.94
C GLN A 276 14.21 1.39 18.92
N GLN A 277 13.19 2.08 18.40
CA GLN A 277 12.29 2.91 19.21
C GLN A 277 10.96 2.18 19.42
N VAL A 278 10.51 2.08 20.67
CA VAL A 278 9.25 1.41 21.02
C VAL A 278 8.41 2.30 21.94
N ASN A 279 7.10 2.28 21.72
CA ASN A 279 6.12 2.98 22.55
C ASN A 279 5.48 1.99 23.51
N LEU A 280 5.51 2.28 24.81
CA LEU A 280 4.89 1.48 25.86
C LEU A 280 3.77 2.28 26.51
N SER A 281 2.61 1.67 26.79
CA SER A 281 1.61 2.24 27.69
C SER A 281 1.90 1.75 29.10
N LEU A 282 2.08 2.71 30.01
CA LEU A 282 2.31 2.43 31.41
C LEU A 282 0.99 2.51 32.18
N HIS A 283 0.75 1.51 33.02
CA HIS A 283 -0.36 1.50 33.96
C HIS A 283 0.17 1.50 35.39
N GLY A 284 -0.41 2.36 36.23
CA GLY A 284 -0.03 2.48 37.65
C GLY A 284 0.79 3.73 38.00
N LEU A 285 1.28 4.50 37.02
CA LEU A 285 1.90 5.80 37.30
C LEU A 285 0.85 6.84 37.73
N ARG A 286 1.06 7.45 38.89
CA ARG A 286 0.19 8.50 39.44
C ARG A 286 0.86 9.87 39.53
N ASP A 287 2.18 9.91 39.70
CA ASP A 287 2.94 11.12 40.04
C ASP A 287 4.13 11.36 39.11
N GLY A 288 4.41 12.63 38.79
CA GLY A 288 5.55 13.04 37.94
C GLY A 288 6.92 12.61 38.49
N VAL A 289 7.08 12.58 39.82
CA VAL A 289 8.32 12.14 40.48
C VAL A 289 8.60 10.66 40.21
N SER A 290 7.55 9.82 40.23
CA SER A 290 7.65 8.41 39.89
C SER A 290 7.97 8.17 38.42
N ALA A 291 7.54 9.08 37.52
CA ALA A 291 7.92 9.01 36.11
C ALA A 291 9.42 9.25 35.92
N THR A 292 9.95 10.33 36.50
CA THR A 292 11.39 10.64 36.37
C THR A 292 12.25 9.55 37.01
N ALA A 293 11.85 9.01 38.17
CA ALA A 293 12.55 7.89 38.80
C ALA A 293 12.57 6.61 37.92
N LEU A 294 11.49 6.36 37.18
CA LEU A 294 11.43 5.23 36.24
C LEU A 294 12.26 5.49 34.98
N GLU A 295 12.29 6.72 34.46
CA GLU A 295 13.17 7.14 33.36
C GLU A 295 14.64 6.93 33.73
N ASP A 296 15.04 7.37 34.92
CA ASP A 296 16.41 7.23 35.43
C ASP A 296 16.80 5.76 35.62
N ASN A 297 15.90 4.92 36.14
CA ASN A 297 16.15 3.48 36.32
C ASN A 297 16.37 2.79 34.97
N LEU A 298 15.56 3.12 33.96
CA LEU A 298 15.70 2.55 32.62
C LEU A 298 16.94 3.06 31.89
N LEU A 299 17.34 4.33 32.08
CA LEU A 299 18.59 4.88 31.53
C LEU A 299 19.84 4.23 32.13
N GLN A 300 19.76 3.72 33.36
CA GLN A 300 20.84 2.97 33.99
C GLN A 300 21.01 1.55 33.43
N GLN A 301 20.03 1.03 32.69
CA GLN A 301 20.13 -0.29 32.08
C GLN A 301 21.07 -0.26 30.86
N PRO A 302 21.98 -1.24 30.73
CA PRO A 302 22.89 -1.31 29.59
C PRO A 302 22.10 -1.52 28.29
N GLY A 303 22.30 -0.65 27.31
CA GLY A 303 21.64 -0.72 26.00
C GLY A 303 20.46 0.21 25.80
N VAL A 304 20.00 0.93 26.84
CA VAL A 304 18.95 1.96 26.70
C VAL A 304 19.62 3.32 26.43
N HIS A 305 19.27 3.97 25.31
CA HIS A 305 19.82 5.27 24.91
C HIS A 305 18.96 6.44 25.37
N SER A 306 17.64 6.29 25.36
CA SER A 306 16.70 7.31 25.83
C SER A 306 15.42 6.67 26.33
N ALA A 307 14.88 7.13 27.45
CA ALA A 307 13.55 6.81 27.93
C ALA A 307 12.82 8.12 28.26
N SER A 308 11.64 8.34 27.68
CA SER A 308 10.83 9.54 27.94
C SER A 308 9.36 9.18 28.16
N ILE A 309 8.76 9.69 29.22
CA ILE A 309 7.40 9.39 29.67
C ILE A 309 6.52 10.62 29.47
N ARG A 310 5.51 10.49 28.61
CA ARG A 310 4.42 11.44 28.46
C ARG A 310 3.30 11.09 29.44
N MET A 311 3.33 11.75 30.60
CA MET A 311 2.33 11.64 31.68
C MET A 311 0.89 11.81 31.22
N ALA A 312 0.60 12.82 30.38
CA ALA A 312 -0.76 13.12 29.92
C ALA A 312 -1.45 11.96 29.18
N THR A 313 -0.65 11.09 28.55
CA THR A 313 -1.14 9.92 27.81
C THR A 313 -0.78 8.59 28.46
N SER A 314 -0.08 8.62 29.61
CA SER A 314 0.54 7.45 30.25
C SER A 314 1.34 6.59 29.26
N ARG A 315 2.11 7.25 28.37
CA ARG A 315 2.92 6.58 27.33
C ARG A 315 4.39 6.87 27.54
N MET A 316 5.22 5.86 27.35
CA MET A 316 6.67 5.95 27.35
C MET A 316 7.20 5.68 25.94
N VAL A 317 8.18 6.45 25.53
CA VAL A 317 8.97 6.23 24.32
C VAL A 317 10.36 5.83 24.76
N ILE A 318 10.75 4.59 24.45
CA ILE A 318 12.07 4.06 24.77
C ILE A 318 12.85 3.80 23.48
N SER A 319 14.13 4.15 23.49
CA SER A 319 15.09 3.92 22.41
C SER A 319 16.20 3.06 22.97
N PHE A 320 16.37 1.85 22.46
CA PHE A 320 17.36 0.88 22.95
C PHE A 320 17.99 0.10 21.80
N ASP A 321 19.14 -0.50 22.07
CA ASP A 321 19.83 -1.42 21.14
C ASP A 321 19.33 -2.86 21.38
N PRO A 322 18.61 -3.48 20.41
CA PRO A 322 18.08 -4.83 20.53
C PRO A 322 19.15 -5.91 20.66
N SER A 323 20.41 -5.62 20.33
CA SER A 323 21.50 -6.58 20.45
C SER A 323 22.03 -6.73 21.87
N THR A 324 21.83 -5.72 22.72
CA THR A 324 22.32 -5.70 24.10
C THR A 324 21.23 -5.98 25.13
N ILE A 325 20.00 -5.50 24.88
CA ILE A 325 18.87 -5.71 25.79
C ILE A 325 17.62 -6.01 24.98
N GLY A 326 16.93 -7.10 25.34
CA GLY A 326 15.65 -7.46 24.74
C GLY A 326 14.51 -6.65 25.35
N ILE A 327 13.44 -6.43 24.57
CA ILE A 327 12.25 -5.71 25.05
C ILE A 327 11.60 -6.37 26.28
N ARG A 328 11.73 -7.69 26.41
CA ARG A 328 11.25 -8.47 27.57
C ARG A 328 11.92 -8.00 28.85
N SER A 329 13.24 -7.85 28.85
CA SER A 329 14.00 -7.40 30.03
C SER A 329 13.65 -5.97 30.42
N VAL A 330 13.33 -5.10 29.44
CA VAL A 330 12.82 -3.75 29.70
C VAL A 330 11.46 -3.80 30.40
N VAL A 331 10.53 -4.62 29.92
CA VAL A 331 9.20 -4.76 30.54
C VAL A 331 9.31 -5.38 31.93
N GLU A 332 10.16 -6.38 32.12
CA GLU A 332 10.44 -6.98 33.42
C GLU A 332 11.06 -5.97 34.40
N ALA A 333 11.93 -5.08 33.94
CA ALA A 333 12.46 -3.99 34.77
C ALA A 333 11.36 -3.01 35.21
N ILE A 334 10.39 -2.73 34.34
CA ILE A 334 9.24 -1.88 34.65
C ILE A 334 8.30 -2.59 35.65
N GLU A 335 8.05 -3.89 35.47
CA GLU A 335 7.27 -4.72 36.38
C GLU A 335 7.94 -4.87 37.76
N ALA A 336 9.27 -5.02 37.79
CA ALA A 336 10.06 -5.04 39.02
C ALA A 336 10.01 -3.71 39.77
N ALA A 337 9.87 -2.59 39.05
CA ALA A 337 9.60 -1.26 39.63
C ALA A 337 8.15 -1.09 40.12
N GLY A 338 7.28 -2.08 39.90
CA GLY A 338 5.89 -2.10 40.36
C GLY A 338 4.87 -1.50 39.40
N TYR A 339 5.25 -1.31 38.12
CA TYR A 339 4.37 -0.76 37.08
C TYR A 339 4.10 -1.79 35.99
N ASN A 340 2.93 -1.74 35.36
CA ASN A 340 2.64 -2.60 34.22
C ASN A 340 2.92 -1.85 32.92
N ALA A 341 3.72 -2.44 32.04
CA ALA A 341 3.96 -1.92 30.70
C ALA A 341 3.34 -2.86 29.65
N LEU A 342 2.57 -2.29 28.74
CA LEU A 342 2.09 -2.96 27.53
C LEU A 342 2.71 -2.30 26.32
N ILE A 343 3.07 -3.07 25.31
CA ILE A 343 3.59 -2.52 24.07
C ILE A 343 2.40 -1.88 23.33
N VAL A 344 2.48 -0.57 23.07
CA VAL A 344 1.52 0.10 22.22
C VAL A 344 2.07 0.04 20.82
N ASP A 345 1.78 -1.07 20.14
CA ASP A 345 2.05 -1.12 18.73
C ASP A 345 1.05 -0.21 18.00
N SER A 346 1.59 0.78 17.29
CA SER A 346 0.81 1.81 16.59
C SER A 346 -0.12 1.23 15.53
N ASP A 347 0.02 -0.03 15.14
CA ASP A 347 -0.73 -0.62 14.03
C ASP A 347 -1.88 -1.50 14.52
N ASP A 348 -1.69 -2.32 15.56
CA ASP A 348 -2.72 -3.24 16.07
C ASP A 348 -3.75 -2.56 16.98
N THR A 349 -3.31 -1.65 17.86
CA THR A 349 -4.27 -0.85 18.65
C THR A 349 -5.06 0.06 17.73
N ASN A 350 -4.42 0.62 16.68
CA ASN A 350 -5.13 1.41 15.68
C ASN A 350 -6.06 0.55 14.81
N ALA A 351 -5.74 -0.70 14.48
CA ALA A 351 -6.62 -1.57 13.71
C ALA A 351 -7.86 -2.00 14.52
N GLN A 352 -7.69 -2.32 15.81
CA GLN A 352 -8.81 -2.57 16.72
C GLN A 352 -9.63 -1.30 16.98
N LEU A 353 -9.00 -0.15 17.23
CA LEU A 353 -9.69 1.13 17.39
C LEU A 353 -10.37 1.59 16.09
N GLN A 354 -9.81 1.29 14.91
CA GLN A 354 -10.43 1.54 13.61
C GLN A 354 -11.64 0.63 13.39
N SER A 355 -11.57 -0.65 13.77
CA SER A 355 -12.71 -1.55 13.66
C SER A 355 -13.83 -1.16 14.64
N LEU A 356 -13.48 -0.79 15.88
CA LEU A 356 -14.42 -0.30 16.89
C LEU A 356 -15.03 1.06 16.49
N SER A 357 -14.23 1.99 15.99
CA SER A 357 -14.72 3.30 15.52
C SER A 357 -15.61 3.17 14.28
N LYS A 358 -15.28 2.29 13.33
CA LYS A 358 -16.18 1.96 12.19
C LYS A 358 -17.49 1.35 12.69
N THR A 359 -17.44 0.47 13.69
CA THR A 359 -18.64 -0.13 14.29
C THR A 359 -19.49 0.92 15.00
N LYS A 360 -18.85 1.83 15.74
CA LYS A 360 -19.49 2.98 16.37
C LYS A 360 -20.11 3.91 15.33
N GLU A 361 -19.43 4.19 14.23
CA GLU A 361 -19.97 5.01 13.14
C GLU A 361 -21.21 4.37 12.50
N ILE A 362 -21.19 3.05 12.25
CA ILE A 362 -22.37 2.30 11.76
C ILE A 362 -23.53 2.41 12.76
N GLN A 363 -23.27 2.30 14.06
CA GLN A 363 -24.28 2.46 15.10
C GLN A 363 -24.80 3.89 15.20
N GLU A 364 -23.94 4.90 15.05
CA GLU A 364 -24.34 6.31 15.02
C GLU A 364 -25.28 6.59 13.84
N TRP A 365 -24.93 6.15 12.62
CA TRP A 365 -25.81 6.31 11.46
C TRP A 365 -27.11 5.53 11.61
N LYS A 366 -27.07 4.33 12.21
CA LYS A 366 -28.28 3.56 12.55
C LYS A 366 -29.17 4.34 13.53
N ARG A 367 -28.58 4.90 14.60
CA ARG A 367 -29.30 5.69 15.60
C ARG A 367 -29.88 6.94 14.97
N SER A 368 -29.10 7.68 14.17
CA SER A 368 -29.57 8.85 13.42
C SER A 368 -30.72 8.51 12.48
N PHE A 369 -30.65 7.39 11.75
CA PHE A 369 -31.75 6.93 10.90
C PHE A 369 -33.00 6.60 11.72
N ILE A 370 -32.88 5.84 12.81
CA ILE A 370 -34.02 5.49 13.67
C ILE A 370 -34.66 6.75 14.26
N THR A 371 -33.85 7.71 14.73
CA THR A 371 -34.35 8.99 15.25
C THR A 371 -34.97 9.85 14.16
N ALA A 372 -34.42 9.88 12.94
CA ALA A 372 -35.02 10.60 11.82
C ALA A 372 -36.38 9.99 11.45
N ALA A 373 -36.43 8.66 11.33
CA ALA A 373 -37.64 7.91 11.00
C ALA A 373 -38.74 8.07 12.07
N SER A 374 -38.38 8.10 13.36
CA SER A 374 -39.38 8.29 14.43
C SER A 374 -40.09 9.64 14.37
N PHE A 375 -39.45 10.68 13.83
CA PHE A 375 -40.08 11.99 13.62
C PHE A 375 -40.68 12.15 12.21
N ALA A 376 -40.07 11.57 11.18
CA ALA A 376 -40.53 11.67 9.79
C ALA A 376 -41.83 10.87 9.52
N VAL A 377 -41.97 9.67 10.10
CA VAL A 377 -43.18 8.85 9.90
C VAL A 377 -44.45 9.55 10.42
N PRO A 378 -44.47 10.13 11.64
CA PRO A 378 -45.59 10.97 12.09
C PRO A 378 -45.88 12.17 11.17
N VAL A 379 -44.85 12.89 10.72
CA VAL A 379 -45.02 14.02 9.79
C VAL A 379 -45.68 13.56 8.49
N PHE A 380 -45.27 12.42 7.95
CA PHE A 380 -45.87 11.82 6.76
C PHE A 380 -47.31 11.35 6.97
N LEU A 381 -47.61 10.78 8.14
CA LEU A 381 -48.97 10.37 8.50
C LEU A 381 -49.91 11.58 8.58
N ILE A 382 -49.46 12.69 9.19
CA ILE A 382 -50.24 13.93 9.37
C ILE A 382 -50.41 14.69 8.05
N SER A 383 -49.34 14.80 7.25
CA SER A 383 -49.36 15.58 6.01
C SER A 383 -50.04 14.87 4.83
N MET A 384 -50.03 13.53 4.77
CA MET A 384 -50.46 12.78 3.59
C MET A 384 -51.53 11.71 3.86
N ILE A 385 -51.36 10.85 4.87
CA ILE A 385 -52.23 9.67 5.07
C ILE A 385 -53.58 10.05 5.71
N LEU A 386 -53.56 10.84 6.78
CA LEU A 386 -54.76 11.27 7.49
C LEU A 386 -55.73 12.05 6.58
N PRO A 387 -55.29 13.03 5.77
CA PRO A 387 -56.17 13.75 4.86
C PRO A 387 -56.79 12.90 3.74
N MET A 388 -56.13 11.80 3.35
CA MET A 388 -56.54 11.00 2.19
C MET A 388 -57.41 9.78 2.57
N TYR A 389 -57.13 9.11 3.69
CA TYR A 389 -57.79 7.85 4.05
C TYR A 389 -58.76 7.95 5.25
N LEU A 390 -58.59 8.93 6.14
CA LEU A 390 -59.37 9.06 7.38
C LEU A 390 -59.81 10.51 7.62
N PRO A 391 -60.67 11.08 6.75
CA PRO A 391 -61.12 12.48 6.89
C PRO A 391 -61.91 12.75 8.18
N GLY A 392 -62.38 11.72 8.89
CA GLY A 392 -63.09 11.85 10.18
C GLY A 392 -62.18 11.99 11.42
N ILE A 393 -60.86 11.81 11.31
CA ILE A 393 -59.89 11.89 12.42
C ILE A 393 -58.83 12.99 12.13
N ASP A 394 -59.11 13.90 11.19
CA ASP A 394 -58.14 14.93 10.79
C ASP A 394 -58.02 16.04 11.85
N PHE A 395 -57.23 15.79 12.90
CA PHE A 395 -56.84 16.83 13.87
C PHE A 395 -56.07 17.99 13.21
N GLY A 396 -55.58 17.80 11.97
CA GLY A 396 -54.87 18.79 11.20
C GLY A 396 -55.75 19.93 10.66
N SER A 397 -57.07 19.77 10.61
CA SER A 397 -58.00 20.83 10.16
C SER A 397 -58.41 21.81 11.26
N VAL A 398 -57.96 21.61 12.51
CA VAL A 398 -58.25 22.50 13.64
C VAL A 398 -57.45 23.79 13.49
N ALA A 399 -58.13 24.92 13.29
CA ALA A 399 -57.52 26.24 13.23
C ALA A 399 -57.24 26.76 14.66
N LEU A 400 -55.97 26.99 14.98
CA LEU A 400 -55.54 27.61 16.25
C LEU A 400 -55.73 29.14 16.18
N PHE A 401 -55.37 29.72 15.04
CA PHE A 401 -55.59 31.11 14.66
C PHE A 401 -56.12 31.15 13.22
N PRO A 402 -56.83 32.21 12.80
CA PRO A 402 -57.17 32.39 11.39
C PRO A 402 -55.90 32.29 10.53
N GLY A 403 -55.84 31.31 9.61
CA GLY A 403 -54.68 31.05 8.75
C GLY A 403 -53.62 30.08 9.30
N LEU A 404 -53.68 29.67 10.58
CA LEU A 404 -52.72 28.74 11.20
C LEU A 404 -53.40 27.46 11.70
N TYR A 405 -53.02 26.32 11.12
CA TYR A 405 -53.61 25.01 11.40
C TYR A 405 -52.73 24.20 12.36
N LEU A 406 -53.36 23.49 13.30
CA LEU A 406 -52.68 22.66 14.30
C LEU A 406 -51.76 21.62 13.65
N GLY A 407 -52.17 21.03 12.52
CA GLY A 407 -51.36 20.06 11.79
C GLY A 407 -50.03 20.62 11.29
N ASP A 408 -50.04 21.84 10.75
CA ASP A 408 -48.84 22.49 10.19
C ASP A 408 -47.85 22.89 11.29
N VAL A 409 -48.35 23.33 12.46
CA VAL A 409 -47.51 23.65 13.64
C VAL A 409 -46.86 22.40 14.22
N VAL A 410 -47.62 21.29 14.30
CA VAL A 410 -47.08 19.99 14.74
C VAL A 410 -46.03 19.49 13.74
N CYS A 411 -46.29 19.61 12.44
CA CYS A 411 -45.30 19.27 11.41
C CYS A 411 -44.02 20.11 11.52
N LEU A 412 -44.13 21.41 11.78
CA LEU A 412 -42.97 22.28 12.02
C LEU A 412 -42.17 21.81 13.26
N ALA A 413 -42.86 21.57 14.38
CA ALA A 413 -42.22 21.14 15.63
C ALA A 413 -41.49 19.80 15.49
N LEU A 414 -42.08 18.83 14.77
CA LEU A 414 -41.46 17.54 14.50
C LEU A 414 -40.30 17.63 13.48
N THR A 415 -40.32 18.63 12.60
CA THR A 415 -39.29 18.81 11.56
C THR A 415 -38.02 19.47 12.10
N ILE A 416 -38.12 20.38 13.07
CA ILE A 416 -36.98 21.12 13.64
C ILE A 416 -35.86 20.19 14.17
N PRO A 417 -36.14 19.16 15.00
CA PRO A 417 -35.10 18.23 15.47
C PRO A 417 -34.41 17.45 14.35
N VAL A 418 -35.14 17.11 13.28
CA VAL A 418 -34.58 16.40 12.13
C VAL A 418 -33.69 17.34 11.31
N GLN A 419 -34.18 18.55 11.01
CA GLN A 419 -33.49 19.54 10.17
C GLN A 419 -32.22 20.10 10.84
N PHE A 420 -32.31 20.51 12.11
CA PHE A 420 -31.20 21.18 12.79
C PHE A 420 -30.45 20.28 13.78
N GLY A 421 -31.01 19.13 14.18
CA GLY A 421 -30.31 18.14 14.99
C GLY A 421 -29.47 17.20 14.11
N ILE A 422 -30.14 16.31 13.39
CA ILE A 422 -29.48 15.33 12.51
C ILE A 422 -28.86 16.04 11.30
N GLY A 423 -29.58 17.01 10.73
CA GLY A 423 -29.12 17.81 9.60
C GLY A 423 -27.84 18.62 9.86
N LYS A 424 -27.53 18.96 11.13
CA LYS A 424 -26.33 19.74 11.52
C LYS A 424 -25.03 19.19 10.93
N ARG A 425 -24.91 17.85 10.86
CA ARG A 425 -23.73 17.20 10.26
C ARG A 425 -23.58 17.58 8.79
N PHE A 426 -24.66 17.56 8.02
CA PHE A 426 -24.66 17.94 6.61
C PHE A 426 -24.38 19.43 6.40
N TYR A 427 -24.91 20.31 7.27
CA TYR A 427 -24.58 21.75 7.22
C TYR A 427 -23.09 22.02 7.42
N ALA A 428 -22.48 21.41 8.44
CA ALA A 428 -21.05 21.60 8.72
C ALA A 428 -20.17 21.10 7.56
N THR A 429 -20.45 19.92 7.01
CA THR A 429 -19.70 19.36 5.88
C THR A 429 -19.89 20.18 4.61
N SER A 430 -21.12 20.64 4.34
CA SER A 430 -21.42 21.48 3.17
C SER A 430 -20.68 22.81 3.22
N PHE A 431 -20.66 23.47 4.38
CA PHE A 431 -19.97 24.76 4.54
C PHE A 431 -18.46 24.63 4.32
N LYS A 432 -17.83 23.57 4.88
CA LYS A 432 -16.42 23.27 4.62
C LYS A 432 -16.17 22.99 3.13
N SER A 433 -17.00 22.16 2.51
CA SER A 433 -16.92 21.81 1.08
C SER A 433 -17.03 23.03 0.15
N LEU A 434 -17.91 23.98 0.48
CA LEU A 434 -18.04 25.27 -0.22
C LEU A 434 -16.79 26.15 -0.05
N LYS A 435 -16.22 26.21 1.16
CA LYS A 435 -14.97 26.96 1.43
C LYS A 435 -13.82 26.50 0.53
N HIS A 436 -13.71 25.20 0.30
CA HIS A 436 -12.65 24.59 -0.51
C HIS A 436 -12.95 24.53 -2.03
N ARG A 437 -14.01 25.21 -2.51
CA ARG A 437 -14.43 25.22 -3.93
C ARG A 437 -14.70 23.84 -4.55
N SER A 438 -14.99 22.83 -3.73
CA SER A 438 -15.28 21.47 -4.17
C SER A 438 -16.69 21.07 -3.71
N PRO A 439 -17.76 21.48 -4.43
CA PRO A 439 -19.13 21.25 -3.98
C PRO A 439 -19.45 19.74 -3.96
N THR A 440 -19.79 19.23 -2.79
CA THR A 440 -20.08 17.81 -2.56
C THR A 440 -21.58 17.53 -2.54
N MET A 441 -21.95 16.24 -2.53
CA MET A 441 -23.34 15.78 -2.40
C MET A 441 -24.11 16.45 -1.26
N ASP A 442 -23.44 16.68 -0.13
CA ASP A 442 -24.05 17.27 1.07
C ASP A 442 -24.57 18.68 0.80
N VAL A 443 -23.95 19.41 -0.14
CA VAL A 443 -24.39 20.76 -0.55
C VAL A 443 -25.76 20.71 -1.23
N LEU A 444 -26.03 19.73 -2.11
CA LEU A 444 -27.36 19.59 -2.73
C LEU A 444 -28.43 19.23 -1.71
N VAL A 445 -28.09 18.32 -0.80
CA VAL A 445 -28.99 17.86 0.26
C VAL A 445 -29.35 19.03 1.18
N MET A 446 -28.35 19.80 1.60
CA MET A 446 -28.53 20.98 2.44
C MET A 446 -29.39 22.03 1.73
N LEU A 447 -29.11 22.33 0.45
CA LEU A 447 -29.87 23.33 -0.31
C LEU A 447 -31.33 22.89 -0.49
N GLY A 448 -31.58 21.65 -0.90
CA GLY A 448 -32.93 21.12 -1.11
C GLY A 448 -33.78 21.08 0.16
N THR A 449 -33.23 20.56 1.26
CA THR A 449 -33.94 20.47 2.56
C THR A 449 -34.15 21.85 3.18
N SER A 450 -33.13 22.72 3.16
CA SER A 450 -33.28 24.09 3.69
C SER A 450 -34.32 24.89 2.91
N THR A 451 -34.33 24.78 1.58
CA THR A 451 -35.30 25.48 0.74
C THR A 451 -36.72 25.03 1.05
N ALA A 452 -36.96 23.72 1.18
CA ALA A 452 -38.26 23.17 1.57
C ALA A 452 -38.71 23.65 2.96
N PHE A 453 -37.79 23.65 3.93
CA PHE A 453 -38.08 24.07 5.31
C PHE A 453 -38.39 25.57 5.41
N PHE A 454 -37.50 26.44 4.93
CA PHE A 454 -37.68 27.89 5.01
C PHE A 454 -38.87 28.38 4.20
N TYR A 455 -39.14 27.78 3.05
CA TYR A 455 -40.35 28.09 2.28
C TYR A 455 -41.63 27.70 3.03
N SER A 456 -41.66 26.54 3.68
CA SER A 456 -42.83 26.12 4.48
C SER A 456 -43.08 27.10 5.63
N CYS A 457 -42.03 27.53 6.34
CA CYS A 457 -42.11 28.59 7.35
C CYS A 457 -42.60 29.92 6.75
N PHE A 458 -42.09 30.32 5.59
CA PHE A 458 -42.49 31.54 4.90
C PHE A 458 -43.97 31.52 4.50
N THR A 459 -44.48 30.42 3.93
CA THR A 459 -45.91 30.31 3.58
C THR A 459 -46.83 30.31 4.80
N MET A 460 -46.37 29.75 5.92
CA MET A 460 -47.11 29.78 7.19
C MET A 460 -47.19 31.21 7.75
N VAL A 461 -46.09 31.98 7.65
CA VAL A 461 -46.07 33.41 8.04
C VAL A 461 -46.93 34.25 7.09
N MET A 462 -46.83 34.02 5.78
CA MET A 462 -47.64 34.73 4.78
C MET A 462 -49.13 34.47 4.97
N ALA A 463 -49.54 33.22 5.23
CA ALA A 463 -50.94 32.88 5.51
C ALA A 463 -51.50 33.59 6.75
N LEU A 464 -50.63 33.95 7.70
CA LEU A 464 -50.98 34.73 8.90
C LEU A 464 -51.10 36.24 8.61
N CYS A 465 -50.36 36.76 7.62
CA CYS A 465 -50.40 38.17 7.21
C CYS A 465 -51.44 38.47 6.12
N SER A 466 -51.81 37.50 5.29
CA SER A 466 -52.75 37.67 4.18
C SER A 466 -54.21 37.56 4.64
N MET A 467 -55.08 38.41 4.08
CA MET A 467 -56.52 38.49 4.42
C MET A 467 -57.33 37.25 3.98
N ASP A 468 -56.81 36.47 3.03
CA ASP A 468 -57.37 35.18 2.60
C ASP A 468 -56.84 34.07 3.51
N HIS A 469 -57.58 33.73 4.57
CA HIS A 469 -57.22 32.78 5.62
C HIS A 469 -57.25 31.30 5.17
N ARG A 470 -56.68 30.99 4.00
CA ARG A 470 -56.63 29.63 3.43
C ARG A 470 -55.51 28.81 4.07
N ARG A 471 -55.66 27.48 4.08
CA ARG A 471 -54.62 26.56 4.56
C ARG A 471 -53.31 26.74 3.79
N PRO A 472 -52.18 26.99 4.46
CA PRO A 472 -50.89 27.11 3.80
C PRO A 472 -50.50 25.76 3.21
N SER A 473 -50.03 25.76 1.98
CA SER A 473 -49.43 24.57 1.37
C SER A 473 -48.01 24.42 1.89
N THR A 474 -47.82 23.59 2.93
CA THR A 474 -46.50 23.32 3.53
C THR A 474 -45.85 22.08 2.87
N VAL A 475 -44.52 21.97 2.95
CA VAL A 475 -43.72 20.84 2.44
C VAL A 475 -42.70 20.34 3.48
N PHE A 476 -43.08 20.37 4.76
CA PHE A 476 -42.24 19.88 5.88
C PHE A 476 -41.94 18.37 5.78
N ASP A 477 -42.86 17.61 5.19
CA ASP A 477 -42.73 16.20 4.86
C ASP A 477 -41.54 15.94 3.93
N THR A 478 -41.35 16.78 2.91
CA THR A 478 -40.24 16.63 1.96
C THR A 478 -38.89 16.80 2.67
N SER A 479 -38.73 17.79 3.55
CA SER A 479 -37.47 18.01 4.26
C SER A 479 -37.11 16.84 5.19
N THR A 480 -38.07 16.39 6.01
CA THR A 480 -37.85 15.30 6.97
C THR A 480 -37.63 13.94 6.30
N MET A 481 -38.38 13.65 5.24
CA MET A 481 -38.22 12.38 4.51
C MET A 481 -36.92 12.31 3.73
N LEU A 482 -36.45 13.42 3.14
CA LEU A 482 -35.17 13.44 2.43
C LEU A 482 -34.00 13.15 3.37
N ILE A 483 -33.95 13.80 4.53
CA ILE A 483 -32.92 13.52 5.54
C ILE A 483 -33.01 12.05 6.00
N THR A 484 -34.22 11.52 6.15
CA THR A 484 -34.44 10.11 6.55
C THR A 484 -33.94 9.12 5.49
N PHE A 485 -34.22 9.34 4.19
CA PHE A 485 -33.74 8.45 3.12
C PHE A 485 -32.23 8.54 2.91
N ILE A 486 -31.63 9.72 3.07
CA ILE A 486 -30.19 9.90 2.91
C ILE A 486 -29.43 9.28 4.08
N THR A 487 -29.93 9.44 5.31
CA THR A 487 -29.35 8.76 6.49
C THR A 487 -29.50 7.24 6.39
N LEU A 488 -30.61 6.73 5.85
CA LEU A 488 -30.76 5.31 5.51
C LEU A 488 -29.70 4.86 4.49
N GLY A 489 -29.49 5.64 3.43
CA GLY A 489 -28.48 5.38 2.41
C GLY A 489 -27.07 5.29 3.00
N ARG A 490 -26.67 6.27 3.81
CA ARG A 490 -25.36 6.29 4.50
C ARG A 490 -25.20 5.16 5.52
N TRP A 491 -26.26 4.78 6.22
CA TRP A 491 -26.24 3.61 7.11
C TRP A 491 -26.01 2.31 6.33
N LEU A 492 -26.73 2.10 5.22
CA LEU A 492 -26.54 0.93 4.36
C LEU A 492 -25.15 0.89 3.74
N GLU A 493 -24.63 2.05 3.31
CA GLU A 493 -23.26 2.20 2.80
C GLU A 493 -22.22 1.77 3.83
N ASN A 494 -22.26 2.35 5.02
CA ASN A 494 -21.28 2.06 6.07
C ASN A 494 -21.44 0.63 6.60
N ARG A 495 -22.66 0.08 6.62
CA ARG A 495 -22.90 -1.34 6.93
C ARG A 495 -22.28 -2.26 5.88
N ALA A 496 -22.40 -1.94 4.60
CA ALA A 496 -21.78 -2.72 3.53
C ALA A 496 -20.25 -2.69 3.62
N LYS A 497 -19.66 -1.51 3.90
CA LYS A 497 -18.22 -1.35 4.17
C LYS A 497 -17.75 -2.06 5.45
N GLY A 498 -18.63 -2.17 6.46
CA GLY A 498 -18.33 -2.86 7.72
C GLY A 498 -18.24 -4.38 7.58
N GLN A 499 -19.06 -5.01 6.72
CA GLN A 499 -19.08 -6.47 6.58
C GLN A 499 -17.78 -7.06 6.00
N THR A 500 -17.11 -6.33 5.12
CA THR A 500 -15.83 -6.74 4.52
C THR A 500 -14.67 -6.58 5.51
N SER A 501 -14.73 -5.58 6.39
CA SER A 501 -13.75 -5.40 7.48
C SER A 501 -13.84 -6.52 8.54
N ALA A 502 -14.99 -7.18 8.66
CA ALA A 502 -15.17 -8.31 9.57
C ALA A 502 -14.34 -9.54 9.19
N ALA A 503 -14.08 -9.76 7.88
CA ALA A 503 -13.19 -10.83 7.43
C ALA A 503 -11.74 -10.58 7.88
N LEU A 504 -11.28 -9.32 7.81
CA LEU A 504 -9.96 -8.91 8.29
C LEU A 504 -9.85 -9.05 9.81
N SER A 505 -10.90 -8.69 10.56
CA SER A 505 -10.95 -8.94 12.01
C SER A 505 -10.86 -10.43 12.36
N ARG A 506 -11.40 -11.34 11.55
CA ARG A 506 -11.26 -12.79 11.78
C ARG A 506 -9.83 -13.27 11.58
N LEU A 507 -9.10 -12.71 10.62
CA LEU A 507 -7.67 -13.00 10.43
C LEU A 507 -6.84 -12.53 11.64
N MET A 508 -7.15 -11.36 12.22
CA MET A 508 -6.49 -10.89 13.45
C MET A 508 -6.78 -11.77 14.67
N CYS A 509 -7.94 -12.43 14.74
CA CYS A 509 -8.27 -13.34 15.85
C CYS A 509 -7.55 -14.70 15.77
N LEU A 510 -6.71 -14.92 14.75
CA LEU A 510 -5.95 -16.16 14.60
C LEU A 510 -4.71 -16.20 15.49
N THR A 511 -4.11 -15.05 15.84
CA THR A 511 -3.02 -15.03 16.82
C THR A 511 -3.55 -15.18 18.24
N PRO A 512 -2.94 -16.04 19.08
CA PRO A 512 -3.25 -16.10 20.51
C PRO A 512 -2.71 -14.85 21.21
N SER A 513 -3.34 -14.44 22.32
CA SER A 513 -2.88 -13.28 23.12
C SER A 513 -1.75 -13.64 24.09
N MET A 514 -1.66 -14.91 24.50
CA MET A 514 -0.67 -15.43 25.43
C MET A 514 -0.02 -16.68 24.83
N THR A 515 1.25 -16.91 25.15
CA THR A 515 1.99 -18.11 24.76
C THR A 515 2.86 -18.59 25.92
N THR A 516 3.17 -19.89 25.94
CA THR A 516 4.03 -20.48 26.96
C THR A 516 5.41 -20.72 26.39
N ILE A 517 6.43 -20.12 27.00
CA ILE A 517 7.84 -20.30 26.64
C ILE A 517 8.61 -21.01 27.75
N TYR A 518 9.76 -21.60 27.41
CA TYR A 518 10.77 -21.98 28.39
C TYR A 518 11.62 -20.77 28.80
N GLU A 519 11.95 -20.65 30.09
CA GLU A 519 12.82 -19.56 30.59
C GLU A 519 14.23 -19.63 29.98
N ASP A 520 14.78 -20.85 29.87
CA ASP A 520 16.10 -21.11 29.29
C ASP A 520 15.97 -21.82 27.92
N PRO A 521 16.02 -21.09 26.78
CA PRO A 521 15.86 -21.68 25.45
C PRO A 521 17.01 -22.65 25.11
N ILE A 522 18.22 -22.37 25.59
CA ILE A 522 19.41 -23.21 25.34
C ILE A 522 19.30 -24.55 26.10
N ALA A 523 18.76 -24.53 27.32
CA ALA A 523 18.53 -25.75 28.09
C ALA A 523 17.46 -26.62 27.42
N ALA A 524 16.38 -25.99 26.95
CA ALA A 524 15.33 -26.68 26.20
C ALA A 524 15.85 -27.31 24.90
N GLU A 525 16.70 -26.60 24.14
CA GLU A 525 17.31 -27.13 22.91
C GLU A 525 18.25 -28.31 23.20
N LYS A 526 19.10 -28.22 24.23
CA LYS A 526 19.96 -29.33 24.66
C LYS A 526 19.17 -30.55 25.15
N LEU A 527 18.04 -30.33 25.82
CA LEU A 527 17.15 -31.42 26.23
C LEU A 527 16.49 -32.10 25.02
N ALA A 528 16.07 -31.34 24.01
CA ALA A 528 15.55 -31.88 22.76
C ALA A 528 16.62 -32.68 21.99
N GLU A 529 17.87 -32.21 21.97
CA GLU A 529 19.01 -32.91 21.37
C GLU A 529 19.33 -34.23 22.09
N ARG A 530 19.43 -34.23 23.43
CA ARG A 530 19.68 -35.43 24.25
C ARG A 530 18.61 -36.51 24.08
N TRP A 531 17.36 -36.11 23.88
CA TRP A 531 16.27 -37.04 23.59
C TRP A 531 16.39 -37.68 22.19
N SER A 532 17.03 -36.99 21.25
CA SER A 532 17.18 -37.43 19.86
C SER A 532 18.34 -38.42 19.67
N SER A 533 19.39 -38.33 20.49
CA SER A 533 20.53 -39.25 20.44
C SER A 533 20.13 -40.62 20.99
N LYS A 534 20.12 -41.65 20.14
CA LYS A 534 19.99 -43.05 20.59
C LYS A 534 21.06 -43.34 21.65
N PRO A 535 20.75 -44.09 22.72
CA PRO A 535 21.77 -44.51 23.67
C PRO A 535 22.76 -45.44 22.94
N THR A 536 23.95 -44.95 22.63
CA THR A 536 25.04 -45.76 22.11
C THR A 536 25.40 -46.80 23.16
N SER A 537 25.31 -48.08 22.80
CA SER A 537 25.62 -49.20 23.68
C SER A 537 27.06 -49.14 24.20
N GLY A 538 27.22 -49.08 25.53
CA GLY A 538 28.42 -49.58 26.21
C GLY A 538 29.45 -48.53 26.67
N ALA A 539 29.06 -47.63 27.57
CA ALA A 539 30.01 -47.06 28.53
C ALA A 539 29.29 -46.78 29.85
N THR A 540 29.59 -47.61 30.85
CA THR A 540 29.13 -47.46 32.23
C THR A 540 29.91 -46.33 32.89
N GLU A 541 29.47 -45.08 32.72
CA GLU A 541 29.83 -44.01 33.63
C GLU A 541 28.67 -43.78 34.60
N GLN A 542 28.99 -43.81 35.89
CA GLN A 542 28.04 -43.68 36.99
C GLN A 542 27.33 -42.32 36.92
N PRO A 543 26.03 -42.25 37.27
CA PRO A 543 25.28 -41.01 37.28
C PRO A 543 25.66 -40.19 38.52
N THR A 544 26.66 -39.32 38.40
CA THR A 544 26.89 -38.29 39.42
C THR A 544 25.88 -37.16 39.20
N VAL A 545 24.86 -37.16 40.06
CA VAL A 545 23.89 -36.10 40.31
C VAL A 545 23.08 -35.70 39.07
N ALA A 546 21.90 -36.33 38.97
CA ALA A 546 20.76 -35.74 38.30
C ALA A 546 20.44 -34.39 38.95
N GLU A 547 20.95 -33.30 38.37
CA GLU A 547 20.12 -32.10 38.29
C GLU A 547 19.03 -32.44 37.29
N ASP A 548 17.86 -32.81 37.79
CA ASP A 548 16.63 -32.53 37.07
C ASP A 548 16.67 -31.03 36.75
N MET A 549 17.16 -30.65 35.56
CA MET A 549 16.94 -29.31 35.03
C MET A 549 15.43 -29.19 34.83
N THR A 550 14.73 -28.83 35.90
CA THR A 550 13.34 -28.40 35.84
C THR A 550 13.34 -27.13 35.01
N VAL A 551 13.13 -27.26 33.70
CA VAL A 551 13.01 -26.10 32.83
C VAL A 551 11.69 -25.43 33.17
N ASN A 552 11.78 -24.28 33.82
CA ASN A 552 10.62 -23.49 34.18
C ASN A 552 9.91 -23.00 32.91
N GLN A 553 8.59 -23.04 32.96
CA GLN A 553 7.72 -22.57 31.89
C GLN A 553 7.10 -21.24 32.34
N LYS A 554 7.13 -20.24 31.45
CA LYS A 554 6.57 -18.91 31.70
C LYS A 554 5.54 -18.58 30.63
N CYS A 555 4.34 -18.19 31.06
CA CYS A 555 3.29 -17.71 30.17
C CYS A 555 3.48 -16.20 29.95
N ILE A 556 3.73 -15.80 28.71
CA ILE A 556 3.99 -14.41 28.32
C ILE A 556 2.98 -13.94 27.26
N PRO A 557 2.68 -12.64 27.19
CA PRO A 557 2.00 -12.04 26.04
C PRO A 557 2.74 -12.31 24.73
N THR A 558 1.99 -12.57 23.66
CA THR A 558 2.55 -12.86 22.32
C THR A 558 3.44 -11.72 21.78
N GLU A 559 3.16 -10.47 22.17
CA GLU A 559 3.94 -9.29 21.77
C GLU A 559 5.38 -9.28 22.35
N LEU A 560 5.65 -10.06 23.40
CA LEU A 560 6.95 -10.15 24.05
C LEU A 560 7.80 -11.34 23.57
N ILE A 561 7.33 -12.08 22.58
CA ILE A 561 8.10 -13.17 21.96
C ILE A 561 9.27 -12.58 21.18
N GLN A 562 10.43 -13.20 21.31
CA GLN A 562 11.67 -12.81 20.63
C GLN A 562 12.20 -13.97 19.77
N HIS A 563 13.08 -13.62 18.84
CA HIS A 563 13.78 -14.61 18.03
C HIS A 563 14.59 -15.56 18.92
N GLY A 564 14.45 -16.87 18.71
CA GLY A 564 15.19 -17.90 19.43
C GLY A 564 14.51 -18.43 20.70
N ASP A 565 13.38 -17.86 21.11
CA ASP A 565 12.54 -18.45 22.17
C ASP A 565 12.07 -19.84 21.76
N VAL A 566 11.90 -20.72 22.74
CA VAL A 566 11.29 -22.04 22.56
C VAL A 566 9.88 -21.99 23.15
N VAL A 567 8.89 -22.14 22.28
CA VAL A 567 7.46 -22.10 22.62
C VAL A 567 6.91 -23.52 22.67
N ILE A 568 6.10 -23.79 23.69
CA ILE A 568 5.37 -25.05 23.87
C ILE A 568 3.96 -24.88 23.31
N LEU A 569 3.57 -25.74 22.38
CA LEU A 569 2.21 -25.82 21.86
C LEU A 569 1.53 -27.07 22.41
N HIS A 570 0.43 -26.89 23.14
CA HIS A 570 -0.43 -27.99 23.55
C HIS A 570 -1.37 -28.40 22.41
N PRO A 571 -1.99 -29.59 22.49
CA PRO A 571 -3.03 -29.99 21.53
C PRO A 571 -4.17 -28.97 21.46
N GLY A 572 -4.50 -28.48 20.26
CA GLY A 572 -5.51 -27.45 20.04
C GLY A 572 -5.04 -26.00 20.22
N ASP A 573 -3.81 -25.76 20.66
CA ASP A 573 -3.26 -24.40 20.78
C ASP A 573 -3.04 -23.78 19.40
N LYS A 574 -3.21 -22.45 19.33
CA LYS A 574 -2.85 -21.68 18.14
C LYS A 574 -1.39 -21.30 18.19
N VAL A 575 -0.74 -21.31 17.05
CA VAL A 575 0.67 -20.94 16.93
C VAL A 575 0.80 -19.42 17.04
N SER A 576 1.66 -18.96 17.95
CA SER A 576 1.86 -17.55 18.29
C SER A 576 2.85 -16.81 17.37
N ALA A 577 3.85 -17.52 16.86
CA ALA A 577 4.96 -16.98 16.07
C ALA A 577 5.45 -18.00 15.04
N ASP A 578 6.19 -17.56 14.01
CA ASP A 578 6.73 -18.49 13.01
C ASP A 578 8.00 -19.15 13.54
N GLY A 579 8.18 -20.45 13.27
CA GLY A 579 9.37 -21.14 13.75
C GLY A 579 9.57 -22.57 13.24
N VAL A 580 10.53 -23.28 13.82
CA VAL A 580 10.88 -24.67 13.45
C VAL A 580 10.63 -25.60 14.63
N VAL A 581 9.97 -26.73 14.37
CA VAL A 581 9.78 -27.79 15.38
C VAL A 581 11.12 -28.33 15.83
N ILE A 582 11.40 -28.27 17.12
CA ILE A 582 12.59 -28.87 17.73
C ILE A 582 12.28 -30.21 18.41
N ARG A 583 11.05 -30.37 18.91
CA ARG A 583 10.63 -31.57 19.66
C ARG A 583 9.14 -31.85 19.42
N GLY A 584 8.80 -33.13 19.34
CA GLY A 584 7.44 -33.59 19.08
C GLY A 584 7.11 -33.70 17.58
N GLU A 585 5.98 -34.33 17.30
CA GLU A 585 5.38 -34.43 15.98
C GLU A 585 3.86 -34.29 16.13
N SER A 586 3.23 -33.53 15.24
CA SER A 586 1.78 -33.32 15.27
C SER A 586 1.26 -32.95 13.89
N TYR A 587 -0.04 -33.11 13.69
CA TYR A 587 -0.73 -32.58 12.51
C TYR A 587 -1.15 -31.15 12.79
N VAL A 588 -0.74 -30.20 11.95
CA VAL A 588 -1.07 -28.78 12.08
C VAL A 588 -2.08 -28.40 11.00
N ASP A 589 -3.19 -27.79 11.41
CA ASP A 589 -4.20 -27.25 10.51
C ASP A 589 -3.77 -25.87 10.00
N GLU A 590 -3.38 -25.83 8.72
CA GLU A 590 -2.99 -24.60 8.01
C GLU A 590 -4.12 -24.07 7.10
N SER A 591 -5.32 -24.63 7.17
CA SER A 591 -6.44 -24.34 6.26
C SER A 591 -6.81 -22.86 6.17
N MET A 592 -6.61 -22.11 7.25
CA MET A 592 -6.92 -20.67 7.29
C MET A 592 -5.92 -19.80 6.51
N ILE A 593 -4.70 -20.29 6.27
CA ILE A 593 -3.62 -19.54 5.61
C ILE A 593 -3.29 -20.14 4.24
N SER A 594 -3.06 -21.44 4.16
CA SER A 594 -2.78 -22.15 2.91
C SER A 594 -4.04 -22.42 2.09
N GLY A 595 -5.21 -22.52 2.76
CA GLY A 595 -6.46 -22.90 2.13
C GLY A 595 -6.59 -24.40 1.86
N GLU A 596 -5.66 -25.22 2.34
CA GLU A 596 -5.71 -26.68 2.24
C GLU A 596 -6.59 -27.26 3.34
N ALA A 597 -7.56 -28.11 2.99
CA ALA A 597 -8.54 -28.62 3.95
C ALA A 597 -8.01 -29.75 4.85
N LEU A 598 -6.86 -30.35 4.50
CA LEU A 598 -6.26 -31.46 5.24
C LEU A 598 -5.11 -30.96 6.11
N PRO A 599 -5.05 -31.34 7.40
CA PRO A 599 -3.93 -31.01 8.27
C PRO A 599 -2.59 -31.55 7.75
N ILE A 600 -1.55 -30.74 7.83
CA ILE A 600 -0.20 -31.08 7.36
C ILE A 600 0.58 -31.69 8.53
N HIS A 601 1.24 -32.82 8.28
CA HIS A 601 2.07 -33.48 9.29
C HIS A 601 3.39 -32.70 9.51
N LYS A 602 3.66 -32.28 10.75
CA LYS A 602 4.87 -31.54 11.14
C LYS A 602 5.72 -32.40 12.07
N LYS A 603 6.94 -32.70 11.63
CA LYS A 603 7.99 -33.40 12.39
C LYS A 603 9.14 -32.46 12.76
N LYS A 604 10.07 -32.92 13.59
CA LYS A 604 11.30 -32.16 13.91
C LYS A 604 11.97 -31.61 12.65
N GLY A 605 12.30 -30.33 12.65
CA GLY A 605 12.85 -29.60 11.50
C GLY A 605 11.80 -29.00 10.56
N SER A 606 10.51 -29.30 10.74
CA SER A 606 9.43 -28.70 9.94
C SER A 606 9.13 -27.27 10.37
N GLN A 607 8.82 -26.41 9.41
CA GLN A 607 8.38 -25.03 9.68
C GLN A 607 6.91 -24.98 10.07
N ILE A 608 6.59 -24.07 11.00
CA ILE A 608 5.24 -23.77 11.48
C ILE A 608 5.00 -22.27 11.33
N ILE A 609 3.77 -21.95 10.92
CA ILE A 609 3.31 -20.60 10.63
C ILE A 609 2.38 -20.10 11.75
N ALA A 610 2.51 -18.85 12.15
CA ALA A 610 1.65 -18.19 13.13
C ALA A 610 0.18 -18.17 12.69
N GLY A 611 -0.74 -18.39 13.64
CA GLY A 611 -2.19 -18.43 13.40
C GLY A 611 -2.74 -19.78 12.93
N THR A 612 -1.87 -20.76 12.67
CA THR A 612 -2.27 -22.16 12.45
C THR A 612 -2.66 -22.83 13.76
N VAL A 613 -3.37 -23.95 13.69
CA VAL A 613 -3.86 -24.67 14.88
C VAL A 613 -3.14 -26.00 15.02
N ASN A 614 -2.55 -26.24 16.18
CA ASN A 614 -1.94 -27.52 16.48
C ASN A 614 -3.02 -28.59 16.69
N GLY A 615 -2.80 -29.79 16.15
CA GLY A 615 -3.72 -30.92 16.24
C GLY A 615 -3.61 -31.64 17.59
N THR A 616 -3.25 -32.93 17.55
CA THR A 616 -3.44 -33.86 18.67
C THR A 616 -2.27 -33.95 19.63
N ASN A 617 -1.05 -33.66 19.19
CA ASN A 617 0.15 -33.87 19.99
C ASN A 617 0.79 -32.53 20.39
N SER A 618 1.48 -32.49 21.53
CA SER A 618 2.26 -31.33 21.92
C SER A 618 3.55 -31.23 21.09
N ILE A 619 3.89 -30.03 20.68
CA ILE A 619 5.11 -29.74 19.91
C ILE A 619 5.82 -28.54 20.51
N ASP A 620 7.15 -28.63 20.58
CA ASP A 620 8.00 -27.51 20.97
C ASP A 620 8.67 -26.99 19.71
N PHE A 621 8.60 -25.69 19.50
CA PHE A 621 9.20 -25.05 18.34
C PHE A 621 10.02 -23.83 18.73
N LYS A 622 11.10 -23.61 17.97
CA LYS A 622 11.99 -22.46 18.13
C LYS A 622 11.54 -21.34 17.21
N VAL A 623 11.31 -20.17 17.78
CA VAL A 623 10.82 -18.99 17.07
C VAL A 623 11.90 -18.44 16.15
N ILE A 624 11.56 -18.27 14.86
CA ILE A 624 12.39 -17.58 13.86
C ILE A 624 11.88 -16.16 13.63
N ARG A 625 10.56 -15.95 13.59
CA ARG A 625 9.97 -14.62 13.34
C ARG A 625 8.87 -14.36 14.36
N ALA A 626 8.88 -13.18 14.96
CA ALA A 626 7.94 -12.79 16.02
C ALA A 626 7.29 -11.43 15.72
N GLY A 627 6.14 -11.17 16.32
CA GLY A 627 5.42 -9.90 16.19
C GLY A 627 5.07 -9.54 14.75
N LYS A 628 5.55 -8.36 14.29
CA LYS A 628 5.29 -7.83 12.94
C LYS A 628 5.96 -8.63 11.81
N ASP A 629 7.00 -9.39 12.14
CA ASP A 629 7.78 -10.13 11.15
C ASP A 629 7.18 -11.50 10.82
N THR A 630 6.12 -11.90 11.54
CA THR A 630 5.39 -13.14 11.23
C THR A 630 4.68 -13.05 9.87
N GLN A 631 4.55 -14.17 9.18
CA GLN A 631 3.86 -14.25 7.90
C GLN A 631 2.41 -13.75 7.99
N LEU A 632 1.69 -14.08 9.06
CA LEU A 632 0.32 -13.61 9.27
C LEU A 632 0.26 -12.09 9.42
N SER A 633 1.14 -11.48 10.22
CA SER A 633 1.20 -10.03 10.39
C SER A 633 1.52 -9.31 9.07
N GLN A 634 2.41 -9.87 8.26
CA GLN A 634 2.69 -9.36 6.92
C GLN A 634 1.44 -9.44 6.03
N ILE A 635 0.73 -10.58 6.01
CA ILE A 635 -0.54 -10.72 5.27
C ILE A 635 -1.56 -9.67 5.71
N VAL A 636 -1.72 -9.46 7.03
CA VAL A 636 -2.65 -8.47 7.58
C VAL A 636 -2.27 -7.06 7.12
N LYS A 637 -0.99 -6.68 7.20
CA LYS A 637 -0.47 -5.40 6.72
C LYS A 637 -0.76 -5.19 5.23
N LEU A 638 -0.48 -6.20 4.40
CA LEU A 638 -0.75 -6.14 2.96
C LEU A 638 -2.24 -5.96 2.64
N VAL A 639 -3.14 -6.63 3.38
CA VAL A 639 -4.59 -6.46 3.20
C VAL A 639 -5.06 -5.09 3.73
N GLN A 640 -4.46 -4.56 4.78
CA GLN A 640 -4.77 -3.21 5.28
C GLN A 640 -4.36 -2.14 4.25
N ASP A 641 -3.15 -2.23 3.71
CA ASP A 641 -2.64 -1.33 2.66
C ASP A 641 -3.49 -1.39 1.39
N ALA A 642 -4.02 -2.57 1.08
CA ALA A 642 -4.98 -2.76 -0.01
C ALA A 642 -6.31 -2.02 0.19
N GLN A 643 -6.78 -1.90 1.44
CA GLN A 643 -8.07 -1.28 1.77
C GLN A 643 -7.98 0.24 1.92
N THR A 644 -6.80 0.76 2.26
CA THR A 644 -6.56 2.20 2.45
C THR A 644 -6.22 2.91 1.13
N SER A 645 -5.65 2.19 0.16
CA SER A 645 -5.29 2.76 -1.15
C SER A 645 -6.50 3.00 -2.06
N ARG A 646 -6.65 4.25 -2.53
CA ARG A 646 -7.76 4.65 -3.40
C ARG A 646 -7.56 4.18 -4.85
N ALA A 647 -8.62 3.66 -5.46
CA ALA A 647 -8.61 3.32 -6.89
C ALA A 647 -8.66 4.58 -7.78
N PRO A 648 -7.91 4.65 -8.90
CA PRO A 648 -7.95 5.79 -9.83
C PRO A 648 -9.35 6.06 -10.38
N ILE A 649 -10.14 5.02 -10.66
CA ILE A 649 -11.54 5.16 -11.08
C ILE A 649 -12.43 5.85 -10.03
N GLN A 650 -12.07 5.85 -8.75
CA GLN A 650 -12.76 6.64 -7.71
C GLN A 650 -12.53 8.14 -7.92
N ARG A 651 -11.33 8.55 -8.36
CA ARG A 651 -11.04 9.94 -8.71
C ARG A 651 -11.90 10.40 -9.89
N MET A 652 -12.16 9.53 -10.87
CA MET A 652 -13.07 9.84 -11.97
C MET A 652 -14.51 10.09 -11.46
N ALA A 653 -15.00 9.29 -10.51
CA ALA A 653 -16.31 9.52 -9.90
C ALA A 653 -16.37 10.85 -9.14
N ASP A 654 -15.29 11.23 -8.45
CA ASP A 654 -15.17 12.50 -7.73
C ASP A 654 -15.13 13.71 -8.71
N ILE A 655 -14.40 13.60 -9.83
CA ILE A 655 -14.37 14.62 -10.89
C ILE A 655 -15.76 14.78 -11.51
N VAL A 656 -16.41 13.66 -11.85
CA VAL A 656 -17.78 13.68 -12.40
C VAL A 656 -18.72 14.35 -11.41
N ALA A 657 -18.66 14.02 -10.12
CA ALA A 657 -19.47 14.68 -9.09
C ALA A 657 -19.19 16.20 -9.04
N GLY A 658 -17.93 16.62 -9.10
CA GLY A 658 -17.53 18.04 -9.09
C GLY A 658 -18.15 18.87 -10.22
N TYR A 659 -18.27 18.32 -11.43
CA TYR A 659 -18.96 18.97 -12.55
C TYR A 659 -20.49 18.81 -12.49
N PHE A 660 -20.96 17.67 -12.00
CA PHE A 660 -22.36 17.31 -11.99
C PHE A 660 -23.17 18.15 -10.99
N VAL A 661 -22.60 18.45 -9.80
CA VAL A 661 -23.29 19.25 -8.77
C VAL A 661 -23.66 20.67 -9.26
N PRO A 662 -22.72 21.49 -9.79
CA PRO A 662 -23.07 22.80 -10.34
C PRO A 662 -24.05 22.71 -11.52
N ALA A 663 -23.91 21.70 -12.38
CA ALA A 663 -24.81 21.50 -13.51
C ALA A 663 -26.26 21.27 -13.08
N ILE A 664 -26.49 20.47 -12.02
CA ILE A 664 -27.83 20.22 -11.46
C ILE A 664 -28.42 21.48 -10.85
N ILE A 665 -27.62 22.26 -10.10
CA ILE A 665 -28.10 23.51 -9.50
C ILE A 665 -28.51 24.47 -10.63
N GLY A 666 -27.71 24.60 -11.68
CA GLY A 666 -28.04 25.38 -12.87
C GLY A 666 -29.33 24.89 -13.53
N LEU A 667 -29.49 23.57 -13.70
CA LEU A 667 -30.67 22.98 -14.31
C LEU A 667 -31.94 23.12 -13.45
N GLY A 668 -31.81 23.09 -12.12
CA GLY A 668 -32.87 23.40 -11.16
C GLY A 668 -33.33 24.85 -11.28
N LEU A 669 -32.40 25.81 -11.37
CA LEU A 669 -32.71 27.22 -11.59
C LEU A 669 -33.37 27.46 -12.95
N ILE A 670 -32.86 26.82 -14.01
CA ILE A 670 -33.48 26.87 -15.35
C ILE A 670 -34.90 26.33 -15.31
N THR A 671 -35.14 25.22 -14.60
CA THR A 671 -36.47 24.64 -14.43
C THR A 671 -37.40 25.60 -13.68
N PHE A 672 -36.91 26.20 -12.59
CA PHE A 672 -37.67 27.16 -11.80
C PHE A 672 -38.08 28.39 -12.62
N PHE A 673 -37.11 29.10 -13.21
CA PHE A 673 -37.39 30.31 -13.99
C PHE A 673 -38.12 30.02 -15.30
N GLY A 674 -37.79 28.90 -15.95
CA GLY A 674 -38.43 28.46 -17.18
C GLY A 674 -39.93 28.20 -17.00
N TRP A 675 -40.32 27.43 -15.98
CA TRP A 675 -41.74 27.23 -15.66
C TRP A 675 -42.42 28.47 -15.10
N MET A 676 -41.69 29.30 -14.34
CA MET A 676 -42.21 30.59 -13.86
C MET A 676 -42.59 31.49 -15.03
N PHE A 677 -41.71 31.64 -16.02
CA PHE A 677 -41.98 32.41 -17.24
C PHE A 677 -43.09 31.77 -18.09
N LEU A 678 -42.98 30.48 -18.37
CA LEU A 678 -43.91 29.76 -19.24
C LEU A 678 -45.33 29.72 -18.66
N SER A 679 -45.48 29.64 -17.33
CA SER A 679 -46.78 29.68 -16.64
C SER A 679 -47.47 31.05 -16.67
N HIS A 680 -46.73 32.13 -16.96
CA HIS A 680 -47.28 33.48 -17.16
C HIS A 680 -47.57 33.80 -18.62
N VAL A 681 -46.85 33.18 -19.55
CA VAL A 681 -46.96 33.43 -21.00
C VAL A 681 -48.00 32.53 -21.69
N LEU A 682 -48.18 31.28 -21.23
CA LEU A 682 -49.12 30.35 -21.86
C LEU A 682 -50.60 30.70 -21.56
N PRO A 683 -51.49 30.76 -22.59
CA PRO A 683 -52.93 30.99 -22.41
C PRO A 683 -53.65 29.85 -21.67
N HIS A 684 -53.15 28.62 -21.80
CA HIS A 684 -53.67 27.43 -21.12
C HIS A 684 -52.52 26.72 -20.40
N PRO A 685 -52.16 27.14 -19.16
CA PRO A 685 -51.17 26.42 -18.39
C PRO A 685 -51.70 25.02 -18.01
N PRO A 686 -50.81 24.03 -17.80
CA PRO A 686 -51.20 22.67 -17.40
C PRO A 686 -52.15 22.67 -16.19
N THR A 687 -53.07 21.71 -16.13
CA THR A 687 -54.15 21.61 -15.12
C THR A 687 -53.68 21.76 -13.68
N ILE A 688 -52.45 21.33 -13.37
CA ILE A 688 -51.82 21.41 -12.04
C ILE A 688 -51.54 22.85 -11.60
N PHE A 689 -51.25 23.77 -12.54
CA PHE A 689 -51.07 25.20 -12.24
C PHE A 689 -52.40 25.94 -12.02
N GLN A 690 -53.53 25.31 -12.39
CA GLN A 690 -54.88 25.86 -12.26
C GLN A 690 -55.65 25.28 -11.06
N MET A 691 -55.23 24.14 -10.51
CA MET A 691 -55.84 23.57 -9.31
C MET A 691 -55.60 24.45 -8.07
N ALA A 692 -56.68 24.96 -7.49
CA ALA A 692 -56.65 25.86 -6.34
C ALA A 692 -56.06 25.25 -5.05
N GLY A 693 -55.97 23.92 -4.96
CA GLY A 693 -55.40 23.19 -3.82
C GLY A 693 -53.87 23.03 -3.86
N SER A 694 -53.19 23.44 -4.92
CA SER A 694 -51.75 23.14 -5.14
C SER A 694 -50.79 24.21 -4.61
N GLY A 695 -51.28 25.30 -4.02
CA GLY A 695 -50.44 26.35 -3.40
C GLY A 695 -49.95 27.46 -4.34
N GLY A 696 -50.51 27.57 -5.55
CA GLY A 696 -50.18 28.60 -6.54
C GLY A 696 -49.04 28.24 -7.51
N ARG A 697 -48.80 29.09 -8.51
CA ARG A 697 -47.82 28.82 -9.60
C ARG A 697 -46.39 28.72 -9.10
N VAL A 698 -46.00 29.59 -8.15
CA VAL A 698 -44.67 29.61 -7.54
C VAL A 698 -44.38 28.30 -6.79
N MET A 699 -45.37 27.77 -6.07
CA MET A 699 -45.25 26.50 -5.35
C MET A 699 -44.97 25.32 -6.28
N VAL A 700 -45.70 25.22 -7.40
CA VAL A 700 -45.48 24.14 -8.37
C VAL A 700 -44.08 24.25 -8.98
N CYS A 701 -43.62 25.45 -9.34
CA CYS A 701 -42.27 25.66 -9.86
C CYS A 701 -41.19 25.29 -8.83
N LEU A 702 -41.40 25.65 -7.55
CA LEU A 702 -40.49 25.31 -6.47
C LEU A 702 -40.45 23.80 -6.21
N LYS A 703 -41.59 23.11 -6.23
CA LYS A 703 -41.66 21.65 -6.10
C LYS A 703 -40.93 20.94 -7.23
N LEU A 704 -41.02 21.43 -8.47
CA LEU A 704 -40.25 20.90 -9.60
C LEU A 704 -38.75 21.15 -9.43
N CYS A 705 -38.35 22.35 -9.01
CA CYS A 705 -36.95 22.68 -8.71
C CYS A 705 -36.35 21.75 -7.64
N ILE A 706 -37.05 21.60 -6.51
CA ILE A 706 -36.63 20.69 -5.43
C ILE A 706 -36.59 19.24 -5.94
N SER A 707 -37.57 18.82 -6.74
CA SER A 707 -37.59 17.47 -7.34
C SER A 707 -36.36 17.21 -8.22
N VAL A 708 -35.96 18.17 -9.06
CA VAL A 708 -34.74 18.08 -9.88
C VAL A 708 -33.49 17.96 -9.01
N ILE A 709 -33.33 18.84 -8.02
CA ILE A 709 -32.15 18.87 -7.15
C ILE A 709 -32.03 17.56 -6.35
N VAL A 710 -33.15 17.07 -5.84
CA VAL A 710 -33.21 15.81 -5.07
C VAL A 710 -32.95 14.61 -5.96
N PHE A 711 -33.66 14.50 -7.08
CA PHE A 711 -33.58 13.34 -7.96
C PHE A 711 -32.17 13.13 -8.47
N ALA A 712 -31.47 14.22 -8.75
CA ALA A 712 -30.15 14.18 -9.32
C ALA A 712 -29.03 13.87 -8.31
N CYS A 713 -29.30 13.54 -7.04
CA CYS A 713 -28.24 13.09 -6.13
C CYS A 713 -27.48 11.87 -6.73
N PRO A 714 -26.17 11.95 -6.99
CA PRO A 714 -25.38 10.82 -7.46
C PRO A 714 -24.97 9.87 -6.31
N CYS A 715 -25.88 9.65 -5.36
CA CYS A 715 -25.64 8.85 -4.15
C CYS A 715 -25.13 7.43 -4.48
N ALA A 716 -25.70 6.80 -5.52
CA ALA A 716 -25.27 5.49 -6.00
C ALA A 716 -23.92 5.49 -6.74
N LEU A 717 -23.52 6.63 -7.33
CA LEU A 717 -22.28 6.78 -8.10
C LEU A 717 -21.04 6.67 -7.19
N GLY A 718 -21.07 7.36 -6.05
CA GLY A 718 -19.97 7.36 -5.08
C GLY A 718 -19.77 6.02 -4.36
N LEU A 719 -20.83 5.23 -4.23
CA LEU A 719 -20.81 3.92 -3.56
C LEU A 719 -20.37 2.79 -4.49
N SER A 720 -20.71 2.88 -5.78
CA SER A 720 -20.50 1.84 -6.79
C SER A 720 -19.09 1.24 -6.80
N THR A 721 -18.08 2.11 -6.85
CA THR A 721 -16.67 1.71 -6.93
C THR A 721 -16.14 1.12 -5.64
N PRO A 722 -16.17 1.82 -4.47
CA PRO A 722 -15.54 1.32 -3.26
C PRO A 722 -16.17 0.01 -2.77
N THR A 723 -17.49 -0.17 -2.89
CA THR A 723 -18.13 -1.42 -2.46
C THR A 723 -17.73 -2.60 -3.35
N ALA A 724 -17.66 -2.41 -4.67
CA ALA A 724 -17.26 -3.48 -5.58
C ALA A 724 -15.79 -3.88 -5.42
N VAL A 725 -14.88 -2.89 -5.27
CA VAL A 725 -13.45 -3.15 -5.01
C VAL A 725 -13.29 -3.91 -3.70
N MET A 726 -13.94 -3.46 -2.63
CA MET A 726 -13.81 -4.04 -1.29
C MET A 726 -14.39 -5.46 -1.18
N VAL A 727 -15.52 -5.74 -1.85
CA VAL A 727 -16.03 -7.12 -1.95
C VAL A 727 -15.13 -7.97 -2.84
N GLY A 728 -14.61 -7.40 -3.94
CA GLY A 728 -13.71 -8.08 -4.86
C GLY A 728 -12.39 -8.51 -4.23
N THR A 729 -11.74 -7.63 -3.46
CA THR A 729 -10.51 -7.98 -2.72
C THR A 729 -10.76 -9.00 -1.62
N GLY A 730 -11.90 -8.92 -0.91
CA GLY A 730 -12.29 -9.92 0.08
C GLY A 730 -12.48 -11.32 -0.53
N VAL A 731 -13.20 -11.42 -1.66
CA VAL A 731 -13.37 -12.69 -2.39
C VAL A 731 -12.05 -13.19 -2.97
N GLY A 732 -11.18 -12.28 -3.44
CA GLY A 732 -9.82 -12.62 -3.87
C GLY A 732 -9.01 -13.27 -2.75
N ALA A 733 -9.01 -12.66 -1.56
CA ALA A 733 -8.30 -13.18 -0.39
C ALA A 733 -8.81 -14.58 0.01
N GLU A 734 -10.13 -14.82 -0.01
CA GLU A 734 -10.72 -16.15 0.25
C GLU A 734 -10.26 -17.22 -0.77
N HIS A 735 -9.85 -16.81 -1.98
CA HIS A 735 -9.31 -17.69 -3.01
C HIS A 735 -7.76 -17.69 -3.05
N GLY A 736 -7.09 -17.10 -2.05
CA GLY A 736 -5.63 -17.04 -1.98
C GLY A 736 -4.98 -16.01 -2.91
N ILE A 737 -5.73 -14.99 -3.34
CA ILE A 737 -5.26 -13.90 -4.20
C ILE A 737 -5.32 -12.59 -3.39
N LEU A 738 -4.18 -12.13 -2.89
CA LEU A 738 -4.07 -10.86 -2.17
C LEU A 738 -3.68 -9.76 -3.14
N VAL A 739 -4.42 -8.65 -3.15
CA VAL A 739 -4.15 -7.52 -4.04
C VAL A 739 -3.92 -6.28 -3.21
N LYS A 740 -2.75 -5.63 -3.32
CA LYS A 740 -2.31 -4.47 -2.54
C LYS A 740 -2.91 -3.13 -2.98
N GLY A 741 -4.17 -3.14 -3.41
CA GLY A 741 -4.91 -1.91 -3.62
C GLY A 741 -5.90 -1.88 -4.76
N GLY A 742 -6.76 -0.86 -4.74
CA GLY A 742 -7.74 -0.63 -5.80
C GLY A 742 -7.13 -0.20 -7.15
N ALA A 743 -5.95 0.45 -7.12
CA ALA A 743 -5.23 0.85 -8.32
C ALA A 743 -4.64 -0.34 -9.08
N VAL A 744 -4.09 -1.30 -8.33
CA VAL A 744 -3.55 -2.55 -8.86
C VAL A 744 -4.63 -3.36 -9.58
N LEU A 745 -5.82 -3.47 -8.98
CA LEU A 745 -6.96 -4.12 -9.64
C LEU A 745 -7.31 -3.46 -10.98
N GLU A 746 -7.20 -2.13 -11.09
CA GLU A 746 -7.45 -1.44 -12.35
C GLU A 746 -6.38 -1.74 -13.39
N ALA A 747 -5.11 -1.63 -12.97
CA ALA A 747 -3.96 -1.97 -13.80
C ALA A 747 -4.11 -3.41 -14.33
N ALA A 748 -4.56 -4.35 -13.50
CA ALA A 748 -4.73 -5.77 -13.83
C ALA A 748 -5.71 -6.00 -14.97
N THR A 749 -6.72 -5.12 -15.12
CA THR A 749 -7.64 -5.21 -16.25
C THR A 749 -7.02 -4.80 -17.58
N LYS A 750 -5.96 -4.00 -17.54
CA LYS A 750 -5.30 -3.40 -18.70
C LYS A 750 -4.02 -4.16 -19.10
N VAL A 751 -3.64 -5.21 -18.37
CA VAL A 751 -2.49 -6.07 -18.70
C VAL A 751 -2.70 -6.74 -20.06
N THR A 752 -1.68 -6.63 -20.90
CA THR A 752 -1.62 -7.19 -22.25
C THR A 752 -0.52 -8.25 -22.38
N HIS A 753 0.55 -8.11 -21.59
CA HIS A 753 1.71 -9.00 -21.62
C HIS A 753 2.09 -9.46 -20.21
N VAL A 754 2.41 -10.76 -20.05
CA VAL A 754 2.87 -11.36 -18.79
C VAL A 754 4.28 -11.91 -18.96
N VAL A 755 5.20 -11.44 -18.15
CA VAL A 755 6.58 -11.93 -18.07
C VAL A 755 6.66 -12.90 -16.90
N PHE A 756 7.15 -14.11 -17.15
CA PHE A 756 7.40 -15.10 -16.11
C PHE A 756 8.90 -15.18 -15.80
N ASP A 757 9.25 -15.18 -14.52
CA ASP A 757 10.51 -15.78 -14.10
C ASP A 757 10.46 -17.31 -14.22
N LYS A 758 11.62 -17.92 -14.42
CA LYS A 758 11.74 -19.36 -14.60
C LYS A 758 11.80 -20.10 -13.27
N THR A 759 12.76 -19.73 -12.41
CA THR A 759 13.19 -20.55 -11.27
C THR A 759 12.29 -20.26 -10.08
N GLY A 760 11.59 -21.28 -9.57
CA GLY A 760 10.67 -21.14 -8.43
C GLY A 760 9.28 -20.57 -8.79
N THR A 761 9.18 -19.92 -9.94
CA THR A 761 7.90 -19.49 -10.54
C THR A 761 7.30 -20.55 -11.46
N LEU A 762 7.87 -20.78 -12.66
CA LEU A 762 7.39 -21.80 -13.60
C LEU A 762 7.85 -23.20 -13.20
N THR A 763 9.02 -23.30 -12.58
CA THR A 763 9.56 -24.53 -12.02
C THR A 763 9.35 -24.59 -10.51
N THR A 764 9.46 -25.78 -9.94
CA THR A 764 9.37 -25.97 -8.48
C THR A 764 10.62 -25.49 -7.75
N GLY A 765 11.71 -25.19 -8.48
CA GLY A 765 13.02 -24.88 -7.92
C GLY A 765 13.71 -26.10 -7.30
N ARG A 766 13.15 -27.30 -7.48
CA ARG A 766 13.71 -28.57 -7.01
C ARG A 766 14.15 -29.40 -8.20
N MET A 767 15.39 -29.88 -8.13
CA MET A 767 15.89 -30.83 -9.12
C MET A 767 15.21 -32.19 -8.93
N SER A 768 14.88 -32.85 -10.02
CA SER A 768 14.50 -34.26 -10.04
C SER A 768 15.37 -35.01 -11.03
N VAL A 769 15.43 -36.33 -10.87
CA VAL A 769 16.04 -37.22 -11.86
C VAL A 769 15.07 -37.35 -13.04
N ASP A 770 15.53 -37.03 -14.25
CA ASP A 770 14.77 -37.13 -15.51
C ASP A 770 14.97 -38.51 -16.13
N HIS A 771 16.23 -38.84 -16.41
CA HIS A 771 16.61 -40.12 -17.00
C HIS A 771 17.92 -40.64 -16.39
N THR A 772 18.01 -41.95 -16.23
CA THR A 772 19.24 -42.63 -15.78
C THR A 772 19.74 -43.58 -16.86
N ARG A 773 21.04 -43.51 -17.13
CA ARG A 773 21.75 -44.46 -17.98
C ARG A 773 22.63 -45.31 -17.08
N ILE A 774 22.15 -46.50 -16.74
CA ILE A 774 22.88 -47.46 -15.92
C ILE A 774 23.66 -48.41 -16.84
N GLU A 775 24.91 -48.73 -16.47
CA GLU A 775 25.75 -49.65 -17.25
C GLU A 775 25.16 -51.09 -17.23
N PRO A 776 25.22 -51.87 -18.33
CA PRO A 776 24.52 -53.16 -18.44
C PRO A 776 24.82 -54.16 -17.32
N GLN A 777 26.02 -54.09 -16.72
CA GLN A 777 26.44 -54.92 -15.59
C GLN A 777 25.54 -54.77 -14.34
N TRP A 778 24.91 -53.60 -14.16
CA TRP A 778 24.03 -53.28 -13.04
C TRP A 778 22.55 -53.44 -13.40
N THR A 779 22.20 -53.47 -14.69
CA THR A 779 20.82 -53.63 -15.18
C THR A 779 20.42 -55.09 -15.43
N MET A 780 21.34 -56.06 -15.31
CA MET A 780 21.06 -57.47 -15.63
C MET A 780 19.93 -58.09 -14.80
N ASN A 781 19.81 -57.70 -13.51
CA ASN A 781 18.80 -58.19 -12.58
C ASN A 781 18.18 -57.01 -11.82
N ASP A 782 16.88 -57.07 -11.50
CA ASP A 782 16.19 -56.03 -10.71
C ASP A 782 16.84 -55.78 -9.35
N TRP A 783 17.33 -56.85 -8.70
CA TRP A 783 18.11 -56.75 -7.47
C TRP A 783 19.37 -55.89 -7.62
N ARG A 784 20.11 -56.02 -8.73
CA ARG A 784 21.34 -55.22 -8.95
C ARG A 784 21.01 -53.76 -9.24
N ARG A 785 19.88 -53.49 -9.90
CA ARG A 785 19.37 -52.13 -10.10
C ARG A 785 18.99 -51.49 -8.76
N GLN A 786 18.31 -52.23 -7.88
CA GLN A 786 17.98 -51.77 -6.53
C GLN A 786 19.24 -51.54 -5.68
N LEU A 787 20.22 -52.44 -5.75
CA LEU A 787 21.50 -52.31 -5.06
C LEU A 787 22.29 -51.09 -5.56
N TRP A 788 22.29 -50.82 -6.87
CA TRP A 788 22.90 -49.62 -7.44
C TRP A 788 22.29 -48.35 -6.87
N TRP A 789 20.95 -48.26 -6.84
CA TRP A 789 20.25 -47.12 -6.23
C TRP A 789 20.51 -47.00 -4.72
N LEU A 790 20.60 -48.13 -4.01
CA LEU A 790 20.93 -48.15 -2.58
C LEU A 790 22.34 -47.59 -2.32
N ILE A 791 23.34 -48.02 -3.09
CA ILE A 791 24.73 -47.55 -3.01
C ILE A 791 24.81 -46.04 -3.31
N VAL A 792 24.16 -45.60 -4.39
CA VAL A 792 24.15 -44.20 -4.81
C VAL A 792 23.41 -43.32 -3.80
N GLY A 793 22.27 -43.76 -3.29
CA GLY A 793 21.50 -43.04 -2.28
C GLY A 793 22.23 -42.94 -0.94
N LEU A 794 22.91 -44.00 -0.51
CA LEU A 794 23.74 -43.97 0.70
C LEU A 794 24.83 -42.90 0.59
N ALA A 795 25.52 -42.82 -0.54
CA ALA A 795 26.57 -41.82 -0.75
C ALA A 795 26.06 -40.36 -0.68
N GLU A 796 24.80 -40.10 -1.06
CA GLU A 796 24.17 -38.76 -1.02
C GLU A 796 23.32 -38.50 0.24
N THR A 797 23.28 -39.42 1.20
CA THR A 797 22.41 -39.31 2.40
C THR A 797 22.75 -38.08 3.26
N GLY A 798 24.02 -37.66 3.30
CA GLY A 798 24.48 -36.48 4.04
C GLY A 798 24.57 -35.19 3.21
N SER A 799 24.10 -35.19 1.96
CA SER A 799 24.29 -34.10 1.01
C SER A 799 23.15 -33.08 1.08
N GLU A 800 23.47 -31.85 1.48
CA GLU A 800 22.51 -30.73 1.47
C GLU A 800 22.31 -30.13 0.08
N HIS A 801 23.15 -30.49 -0.89
CA HIS A 801 23.06 -29.97 -2.24
C HIS A 801 21.73 -30.40 -2.90
N PRO A 802 21.02 -29.51 -3.63
CA PRO A 802 19.73 -29.85 -4.27
C PRO A 802 19.77 -31.10 -5.15
N ILE A 803 20.91 -31.30 -5.81
CA ILE A 803 21.23 -32.50 -6.59
C ILE A 803 21.25 -33.77 -5.72
N GLY A 804 21.96 -33.75 -4.59
CA GLY A 804 22.07 -34.90 -3.69
C GLY A 804 20.71 -35.31 -3.14
N ARG A 805 19.89 -34.32 -2.75
CA ARG A 805 18.50 -34.55 -2.32
C ARG A 805 17.63 -35.18 -3.40
N ALA A 806 17.80 -34.76 -4.66
CA ALA A 806 17.08 -35.31 -5.80
C ALA A 806 17.46 -36.78 -6.06
N ILE A 807 18.74 -37.10 -5.98
CA ILE A 807 19.26 -38.46 -6.13
C ILE A 807 18.78 -39.34 -4.97
N PHE A 808 18.89 -38.86 -3.74
CA PHE A 808 18.48 -39.57 -2.54
C PHE A 808 16.98 -39.90 -2.53
N SER A 809 16.11 -38.93 -2.84
CA SER A 809 14.66 -39.15 -2.91
C SER A 809 14.27 -40.17 -3.99
N THR A 810 14.94 -40.13 -5.15
CA THR A 810 14.74 -41.12 -6.21
C THR A 810 15.24 -42.51 -5.78
N ALA A 811 16.38 -42.57 -5.09
CA ALA A 811 16.97 -43.81 -4.59
C ALA A 811 16.10 -44.53 -3.55
N ILE A 812 15.40 -43.80 -2.67
CA ILE A 812 14.44 -44.37 -1.72
C ILE A 812 13.30 -45.08 -2.48
N THR A 813 12.78 -44.41 -3.51
CA THR A 813 11.64 -44.91 -4.29
C THR A 813 12.04 -46.15 -5.12
N GLU A 814 13.21 -46.10 -5.76
CA GLU A 814 13.69 -47.16 -6.66
C GLU A 814 14.35 -48.34 -5.93
N SER A 815 14.85 -48.17 -4.69
CA SER A 815 15.45 -49.26 -3.90
C SER A 815 14.43 -50.15 -3.18
N GLY A 816 13.13 -49.89 -3.35
CA GLY A 816 12.06 -50.73 -2.80
C GLY A 816 11.81 -50.59 -1.30
N HIS A 817 12.35 -49.54 -0.67
CA HIS A 817 12.16 -49.22 0.76
C HIS A 817 11.37 -47.89 0.91
N PRO A 818 10.06 -47.86 0.62
CA PRO A 818 9.26 -46.63 0.69
C PRO A 818 8.92 -46.14 2.13
N GLY A 819 9.61 -46.67 3.15
CA GLY A 819 9.45 -46.20 4.55
C GLY A 819 10.36 -45.02 4.87
N GLU A 820 9.96 -44.16 5.82
CA GLU A 820 10.80 -43.04 6.29
C GLU A 820 12.02 -43.48 7.12
N ASP A 821 12.16 -44.78 7.41
CA ASP A 821 13.40 -45.38 7.90
C ASP A 821 14.42 -45.34 6.76
N GLY A 822 15.33 -44.36 6.79
CA GLY A 822 16.31 -44.10 5.72
C GLY A 822 17.05 -45.35 5.20
N LEU A 823 17.74 -45.18 4.07
CA LEU A 823 18.35 -46.30 3.33
C LEU A 823 19.17 -47.24 4.23
N PRO A 824 18.95 -48.57 4.14
CA PRO A 824 19.64 -49.55 5.00
C PRO A 824 21.12 -49.67 4.63
N GLY A 825 21.99 -49.04 5.43
CA GLY A 825 23.44 -49.10 5.27
C GLY A 825 24.16 -48.10 6.17
N SER A 826 25.49 -48.15 6.16
CA SER A 826 26.34 -47.13 6.78
C SER A 826 27.21 -46.44 5.74
N THR A 827 27.53 -45.18 5.98
CA THR A 827 28.41 -44.35 5.15
C THR A 827 29.68 -44.04 5.94
N GLY A 828 30.84 -44.32 5.37
CA GLY A 828 32.16 -43.97 5.89
C GLY A 828 32.91 -43.04 4.93
N ASP A 829 33.80 -42.20 5.48
CA ASP A 829 34.72 -41.33 4.73
C ASP A 829 34.07 -40.55 3.56
N VAL A 830 33.10 -39.69 3.87
CA VAL A 830 32.49 -38.79 2.87
C VAL A 830 33.37 -37.56 2.67
N GLU A 831 33.90 -37.40 1.46
CA GLU A 831 34.68 -36.24 1.02
C GLU A 831 33.90 -35.46 -0.05
N ASN A 832 33.45 -34.25 0.31
CA ASN A 832 32.74 -33.35 -0.59
C ASN A 832 33.74 -32.44 -1.32
N CYS A 833 33.93 -32.66 -2.62
CA CYS A 833 34.78 -31.82 -3.47
C CYS A 833 33.94 -30.73 -4.15
N VAL A 834 34.01 -29.50 -3.64
CA VAL A 834 33.25 -28.35 -4.14
C VAL A 834 33.48 -28.15 -5.65
N GLY A 835 32.37 -28.04 -6.40
CA GLY A 835 32.39 -27.86 -7.86
C GLY A 835 32.77 -29.10 -8.69
N LYS A 836 33.00 -30.24 -8.04
CA LYS A 836 33.41 -31.50 -8.68
C LYS A 836 32.45 -32.65 -8.40
N GLY A 837 32.20 -32.96 -7.13
CA GLY A 837 31.43 -34.14 -6.74
C GLY A 837 31.62 -34.61 -5.29
N VAL A 838 31.10 -35.79 -4.99
CA VAL A 838 31.18 -36.49 -3.69
C VAL A 838 31.96 -37.80 -3.87
N SER A 839 32.87 -38.09 -2.95
CA SER A 839 33.53 -39.38 -2.78
C SER A 839 33.09 -39.98 -1.46
N ALA A 840 32.63 -41.22 -1.44
CA ALA A 840 32.17 -41.86 -0.20
C ALA A 840 32.45 -43.36 -0.22
N VAL A 841 32.71 -43.95 0.95
CA VAL A 841 32.72 -45.40 1.13
C VAL A 841 31.39 -45.81 1.73
N VAL A 842 30.64 -46.66 1.03
CA VAL A 842 29.30 -47.08 1.48
C VAL A 842 29.26 -48.58 1.76
N GLU A 843 28.52 -48.94 2.79
CA GLU A 843 28.32 -50.32 3.23
C GLU A 843 26.80 -50.62 3.27
N PRO A 844 26.22 -51.19 2.21
CA PRO A 844 24.79 -51.50 2.14
C PRO A 844 24.42 -52.77 2.92
N THR A 845 23.33 -52.76 3.68
CA THR A 845 22.91 -53.87 4.56
C THR A 845 22.07 -54.95 3.83
N SER A 846 21.97 -54.90 2.49
CA SER A 846 20.97 -55.66 1.73
C SER A 846 21.33 -57.12 1.41
N SER A 847 22.55 -57.57 1.71
CA SER A 847 22.99 -58.96 1.52
C SER A 847 23.74 -59.36 2.79
N GLY A 848 23.63 -60.61 3.26
CA GLY A 848 24.32 -61.09 4.48
C GLY A 848 25.87 -61.06 4.45
N GLN A 849 26.46 -60.21 3.61
CA GLN A 849 27.87 -59.88 3.49
C GLN A 849 28.04 -58.35 3.58
N HIS A 850 28.85 -57.92 4.54
CA HIS A 850 29.29 -56.53 4.68
C HIS A 850 30.37 -56.22 3.64
N ILE A 851 29.97 -55.74 2.46
CA ILE A 851 30.89 -55.35 1.38
C ILE A 851 30.95 -53.82 1.33
N ARG A 852 32.17 -53.28 1.42
CA ARG A 852 32.42 -51.85 1.28
C ARG A 852 32.64 -51.50 -0.18
N HIS A 853 31.88 -50.54 -0.68
CA HIS A 853 32.01 -50.01 -2.04
C HIS A 853 32.57 -48.59 -1.99
N HIS A 854 33.55 -48.30 -2.84
CA HIS A 854 34.06 -46.95 -3.02
C HIS A 854 33.28 -46.25 -4.14
N VAL A 855 32.53 -45.20 -3.81
CA VAL A 855 31.61 -44.50 -4.71
C VAL A 855 32.13 -43.11 -5.02
N LEU A 856 32.15 -42.77 -6.30
CA LEU A 856 32.47 -41.43 -6.82
C LEU A 856 31.25 -40.92 -7.61
N LEU A 857 30.75 -39.76 -7.22
CA LEU A 857 29.60 -39.09 -7.82
C LEU A 857 30.04 -37.69 -8.26
N GLY A 858 29.93 -37.33 -9.53
CA GLY A 858 30.30 -35.97 -9.94
C GLY A 858 30.35 -35.73 -11.44
N ASN A 859 30.99 -34.61 -11.81
CA ASN A 859 31.20 -34.27 -13.22
C ASN A 859 32.26 -35.17 -13.88
N ALA A 860 32.31 -35.19 -15.22
CA ALA A 860 33.25 -36.04 -15.94
C ALA A 860 34.72 -35.74 -15.58
N ASN A 861 35.03 -34.46 -15.34
CA ASN A 861 36.37 -34.02 -14.92
C ASN A 861 36.77 -34.61 -13.54
N PHE A 862 35.83 -34.76 -12.62
CA PHE A 862 36.07 -35.36 -11.30
C PHE A 862 36.41 -36.84 -11.43
N LEU A 863 35.64 -37.60 -12.21
CA LEU A 863 35.91 -39.01 -12.46
C LEU A 863 37.25 -39.21 -13.20
N ARG A 864 37.54 -38.39 -14.21
CA ARG A 864 38.84 -38.41 -14.91
C ARG A 864 40.01 -38.08 -13.98
N SER A 865 39.82 -37.16 -13.02
CA SER A 865 40.86 -36.80 -12.04
C SER A 865 41.18 -37.89 -11.02
N LYS A 866 40.30 -38.90 -10.89
CA LYS A 866 40.46 -40.07 -10.02
C LYS A 866 40.76 -41.35 -10.85
N ASP A 867 41.26 -41.18 -12.08
CA ASP A 867 41.64 -42.25 -13.02
C ASP A 867 40.49 -43.19 -13.44
N VAL A 868 39.24 -42.69 -13.46
CA VAL A 868 38.09 -43.45 -13.96
C VAL A 868 37.78 -43.06 -15.41
N PRO A 869 37.87 -43.98 -16.40
CA PRO A 869 37.57 -43.69 -17.79
C PRO A 869 36.05 -43.55 -17.99
N VAL A 870 35.60 -42.35 -18.39
CA VAL A 870 34.20 -42.07 -18.76
C VAL A 870 34.01 -42.31 -20.27
N PRO A 871 33.06 -43.13 -20.71
CA PRO A 871 32.80 -43.37 -22.14
C PRO A 871 32.45 -42.09 -22.90
N ALA A 872 32.99 -41.89 -24.11
CA ALA A 872 32.70 -40.72 -24.95
C ALA A 872 31.21 -40.59 -25.31
N ASP A 873 30.48 -41.72 -25.42
CA ASP A 873 29.03 -41.75 -25.63
C ASP A 873 28.21 -41.25 -24.43
N ALA A 874 28.82 -41.16 -23.24
CA ALA A 874 28.16 -40.73 -22.01
C ALA A 874 28.26 -39.22 -21.76
N ASP A 875 29.23 -38.54 -22.40
CA ASP A 875 29.45 -37.11 -22.27
C ASP A 875 29.78 -36.45 -23.63
N PRO A 876 28.77 -36.18 -24.46
CA PRO A 876 28.95 -35.56 -25.78
C PRO A 876 29.44 -34.10 -25.70
N ASP A 877 29.38 -33.47 -24.53
CA ASP A 877 29.79 -32.08 -24.32
C ASP A 877 31.32 -31.94 -24.15
N SER A 878 32.05 -33.06 -24.01
CA SER A 878 33.52 -33.08 -23.82
C SER A 878 34.33 -33.43 -25.07
N ALA A 879 33.69 -33.70 -26.21
CA ALA A 879 34.40 -33.80 -27.48
C ALA A 879 34.87 -32.40 -27.89
N GLU A 880 36.18 -32.22 -28.06
CA GLU A 880 36.70 -30.98 -28.63
C GLU A 880 35.98 -30.66 -29.95
N PRO A 881 35.61 -29.40 -30.20
CA PRO A 881 35.03 -29.03 -31.48
C PRO A 881 36.11 -29.25 -32.54
N VAL A 882 35.94 -30.29 -33.35
CA VAL A 882 36.70 -30.44 -34.59
C VAL A 882 36.24 -29.30 -35.50
N GLU A 883 37.10 -28.30 -35.69
CA GLU A 883 36.91 -27.22 -36.64
C GLU A 883 36.95 -27.80 -38.07
N ASP A 884 35.80 -28.27 -38.57
CA ASP A 884 35.58 -28.49 -40.00
C ASP A 884 35.10 -27.16 -40.62
N PRO A 885 35.88 -26.50 -41.50
CA PRO A 885 35.61 -25.12 -41.96
C PRO A 885 34.47 -24.95 -42.99
N GLU A 886 33.68 -25.98 -43.32
CA GLU A 886 32.75 -25.95 -44.47
C GLU A 886 31.29 -26.38 -44.19
N ALA A 887 30.81 -26.34 -42.94
CA ALA A 887 29.41 -26.65 -42.62
C ALA A 887 28.65 -25.46 -42.02
N ASP A 888 28.01 -24.65 -42.87
CA ASP A 888 27.33 -23.39 -42.52
C ASP A 888 25.93 -23.56 -41.87
N VAL A 889 25.63 -24.72 -41.26
CA VAL A 889 24.41 -24.93 -40.46
C VAL A 889 24.68 -25.97 -39.37
N PRO A 890 24.58 -25.62 -38.07
CA PRO A 890 24.58 -26.62 -37.02
C PRO A 890 23.35 -27.51 -37.17
N LYS A 891 23.53 -28.81 -37.46
CA LYS A 891 22.44 -29.78 -37.39
C LYS A 891 21.88 -29.81 -35.96
N PRO A 892 20.55 -29.73 -35.75
CA PRO A 892 19.95 -29.85 -34.42
C PRO A 892 19.97 -31.33 -33.99
N GLY A 893 21.14 -31.80 -33.56
CA GLY A 893 21.37 -33.14 -33.07
C GLY A 893 21.86 -33.11 -31.63
N ALA A 894 20.93 -33.30 -30.69
CA ALA A 894 21.15 -33.95 -29.40
C ALA A 894 22.11 -33.32 -28.35
N THR A 895 22.27 -32.00 -28.26
CA THR A 895 22.63 -31.39 -26.98
C THR A 895 21.37 -31.31 -26.11
N ALA A 896 21.24 -32.22 -25.15
CA ALA A 896 20.10 -32.24 -24.22
C ALA A 896 20.19 -31.07 -23.23
N ALA A 897 19.76 -29.91 -23.70
CA ALA A 897 19.81 -28.64 -23.02
C ALA A 897 19.02 -28.63 -21.69
N GLY A 898 19.59 -28.00 -20.66
CA GLY A 898 18.95 -27.86 -19.34
C GLY A 898 18.98 -29.11 -18.46
N ILE A 899 19.84 -30.07 -18.79
CA ILE A 899 20.04 -31.31 -18.02
C ILE A 899 21.41 -31.26 -17.35
N THR A 900 21.43 -31.34 -16.02
CA THR A 900 22.66 -31.53 -15.25
C THR A 900 22.98 -33.03 -15.25
N ARG A 901 24.07 -33.43 -15.90
CA ARG A 901 24.52 -34.83 -15.90
C ARG A 901 25.53 -35.07 -14.79
N ILE A 902 25.33 -36.18 -14.07
CA ILE A 902 26.20 -36.63 -12.99
C ILE A 902 26.60 -38.06 -13.28
N HIS A 903 27.88 -38.30 -13.29
CA HIS A 903 28.44 -39.61 -13.53
C HIS A 903 28.69 -40.31 -12.20
N VAL A 904 28.40 -41.60 -12.18
CA VAL A 904 28.55 -42.49 -11.03
C VAL A 904 29.63 -43.49 -11.37
N ALA A 905 30.61 -43.63 -10.48
CA ALA A 905 31.56 -44.73 -10.50
C ALA A 905 31.55 -45.49 -9.17
N ILE A 906 31.60 -46.82 -9.26
CA ILE A 906 31.61 -47.75 -8.13
C ILE A 906 32.87 -48.60 -8.27
N ASP A 907 33.67 -48.69 -7.21
CA ASP A 907 34.94 -49.44 -7.15
C ASP A 907 35.89 -49.08 -8.32
N ASN A 908 36.05 -47.78 -8.57
CA ASN A 908 36.85 -47.21 -9.66
C ASN A 908 36.43 -47.62 -11.08
N ARG A 909 35.20 -48.11 -11.25
CA ARG A 909 34.60 -48.41 -12.55
C ARG A 909 33.38 -47.55 -12.79
N TYR A 910 33.25 -47.05 -14.01
CA TYR A 910 32.07 -46.31 -14.42
C TYR A 910 30.81 -47.20 -14.31
N ALA A 911 29.81 -46.70 -13.58
CA ALA A 911 28.60 -47.45 -13.20
C ALA A 911 27.32 -46.88 -13.84
N GLY A 912 27.32 -45.59 -14.20
CA GLY A 912 26.20 -44.98 -14.93
C GLY A 912 26.23 -43.45 -14.93
N THR A 913 25.24 -42.85 -15.56
CA THR A 913 24.97 -41.40 -15.55
C THR A 913 23.55 -41.13 -15.09
N ILE A 914 23.38 -40.15 -14.22
CA ILE A 914 22.11 -39.61 -13.75
C ILE A 914 21.93 -38.24 -14.38
N SER A 915 20.83 -38.06 -15.11
CA SER A 915 20.44 -36.78 -15.70
C SER A 915 19.41 -36.12 -14.81
N LEU A 916 19.69 -34.93 -14.31
CA LEU A 916 18.80 -34.13 -13.47
C LEU A 916 18.25 -32.93 -14.26
N ARG A 917 17.00 -32.57 -13.99
CA ARG A 917 16.37 -31.38 -14.53
C ARG A 917 15.55 -30.69 -13.43
N ASP A 918 15.41 -29.38 -13.55
CA ASP A 918 14.44 -28.61 -12.77
C ASP A 918 13.01 -28.92 -13.23
N THR A 919 12.14 -29.33 -12.30
CA THR A 919 10.79 -29.78 -12.65
C THR A 919 9.85 -28.60 -12.87
N VAL A 920 9.12 -28.62 -13.99
CA VAL A 920 8.07 -27.63 -14.27
C VAL A 920 6.86 -27.94 -13.39
N LYS A 921 6.21 -26.91 -12.84
CA LYS A 921 4.97 -27.10 -12.06
C LYS A 921 3.87 -27.68 -12.94
N GLU A 922 3.08 -28.62 -12.39
CA GLU A 922 1.98 -29.26 -13.13
C GLU A 922 0.98 -28.23 -13.68
N THR A 923 0.74 -27.14 -12.95
CA THR A 923 -0.20 -26.08 -13.35
C THR A 923 0.38 -25.07 -14.36
N ALA A 924 1.69 -25.08 -14.64
CA ALA A 924 2.34 -24.06 -15.45
C ALA A 924 1.89 -24.05 -16.91
N VAL A 925 1.80 -25.23 -17.54
CA VAL A 925 1.33 -25.39 -18.93
C VAL A 925 -0.11 -24.90 -19.06
N ALA A 926 -0.96 -25.29 -18.12
CA ALA A 926 -2.36 -24.86 -18.09
C ALA A 926 -2.50 -23.34 -17.84
N ALA A 927 -1.64 -22.75 -17.02
CA ALA A 927 -1.65 -21.31 -16.75
C ALA A 927 -1.30 -20.48 -17.99
N VAL A 928 -0.26 -20.86 -18.73
CA VAL A 928 0.13 -20.17 -19.98
C VAL A 928 -0.95 -20.35 -21.06
N ALA A 929 -1.52 -21.55 -21.20
CA ALA A 929 -2.65 -21.78 -22.11
C ALA A 929 -3.88 -20.92 -21.75
N ALA A 930 -4.17 -20.73 -20.45
CA ALA A 930 -5.25 -19.86 -20.00
C ALA A 930 -4.98 -18.39 -20.33
N LEU A 931 -3.74 -17.91 -20.20
CA LEU A 931 -3.35 -16.54 -20.56
C LEU A 931 -3.49 -16.28 -22.06
N HIS A 932 -3.03 -17.21 -22.90
CA HIS A 932 -3.19 -17.11 -24.36
C HIS A 932 -4.67 -17.12 -24.76
N ARG A 933 -5.50 -17.94 -24.11
CA ARG A 933 -6.97 -17.93 -24.30
C ARG A 933 -7.61 -16.60 -23.88
N MET A 934 -7.04 -15.90 -22.91
CA MET A 934 -7.47 -14.56 -22.48
C MET A 934 -6.97 -13.44 -23.42
N GLY A 935 -6.19 -13.77 -24.45
CA GLY A 935 -5.58 -12.84 -25.40
C GLY A 935 -4.38 -12.09 -24.84
N ILE A 936 -3.69 -12.66 -23.85
CA ILE A 936 -2.51 -12.09 -23.18
C ILE A 936 -1.28 -12.82 -23.71
N SER A 937 -0.28 -12.09 -24.19
CA SER A 937 0.99 -12.66 -24.64
C SER A 937 1.92 -12.93 -23.46
N THR A 938 2.83 -13.89 -23.61
CA THR A 938 3.73 -14.33 -22.53
C THR A 938 5.19 -14.32 -22.97
N SER A 939 6.08 -13.90 -22.07
CA SER A 939 7.53 -14.01 -22.22
C SER A 939 8.15 -14.69 -20.99
N MET A 940 9.37 -15.20 -21.18
CA MET A 940 10.16 -15.78 -20.08
C MET A 940 11.47 -14.99 -19.95
N VAL A 941 11.77 -14.56 -18.73
CA VAL A 941 13.04 -13.90 -18.40
C VAL A 941 13.75 -14.73 -17.34
N THR A 942 15.01 -15.09 -17.55
CA THR A 942 15.77 -15.93 -16.61
C THR A 942 17.25 -15.61 -16.59
N GLY A 943 17.90 -15.86 -15.46
CA GLY A 943 19.36 -15.84 -15.32
C GLY A 943 20.04 -17.10 -15.87
N ASP A 944 19.28 -18.14 -16.21
CA ASP A 944 19.82 -19.42 -16.70
C ASP A 944 20.33 -19.32 -18.14
N THR A 945 21.05 -20.37 -18.59
CA THR A 945 21.53 -20.49 -19.96
C THR A 945 20.37 -20.55 -20.97
N LEU A 946 20.60 -19.99 -22.16
CA LEU A 946 19.60 -19.93 -23.24
C LEU A 946 19.05 -21.31 -23.62
N SER A 947 19.91 -22.33 -23.62
CA SER A 947 19.53 -23.70 -23.97
C SER A 947 18.49 -24.26 -22.99
N THR A 948 18.69 -24.03 -21.67
CA THR A 948 17.74 -24.41 -20.61
C THR A 948 16.42 -23.66 -20.74
N ALA A 949 16.48 -22.36 -21.02
CA ALA A 949 15.31 -21.51 -21.17
C ALA A 949 14.42 -21.95 -22.35
N ILE A 950 15.02 -22.28 -23.50
CA ILE A 950 14.29 -22.76 -24.69
C ILE A 950 13.59 -24.10 -24.40
N SER A 951 14.25 -25.02 -23.70
CA SER A 951 13.69 -26.32 -23.34
C SER A 951 12.43 -26.19 -22.47
N ILE A 952 12.49 -25.36 -21.43
CA ILE A 952 11.34 -25.11 -20.53
C ILE A 952 10.25 -24.31 -21.25
N ALA A 953 10.62 -23.28 -22.02
CA ALA A 953 9.65 -22.48 -22.77
C ALA A 953 8.86 -23.32 -23.77
N THR A 954 9.51 -24.23 -24.49
CA THR A 954 8.85 -25.15 -25.43
C THR A 954 7.89 -26.09 -24.72
N THR A 955 8.27 -26.57 -23.52
CA THR A 955 7.43 -27.45 -22.69
C THR A 955 6.17 -26.73 -22.17
N VAL A 956 6.32 -25.47 -21.76
CA VAL A 956 5.23 -24.65 -21.21
C VAL A 956 4.36 -24.03 -22.31
N GLY A 957 4.89 -23.88 -23.53
CA GLY A 957 4.20 -23.26 -24.66
C GLY A 957 4.44 -21.75 -24.79
N ILE A 958 5.61 -21.25 -24.38
CA ILE A 958 6.03 -19.86 -24.56
C ILE A 958 6.80 -19.73 -25.90
N PRO A 959 6.53 -18.72 -26.74
CA PRO A 959 7.23 -18.54 -28.01
C PRO A 959 8.75 -18.35 -27.84
N THR A 960 9.55 -18.98 -28.69
CA THR A 960 11.02 -18.87 -28.63
C THR A 960 11.55 -17.47 -28.90
N ALA A 961 10.78 -16.64 -29.62
CA ALA A 961 11.11 -15.24 -29.89
C ALA A 961 10.95 -14.31 -28.67
N SER A 962 10.24 -14.73 -27.62
CA SER A 962 9.97 -13.92 -26.42
C SER A 962 10.71 -14.45 -25.17
N ILE A 963 11.91 -15.00 -25.36
CA ILE A 963 12.77 -15.51 -24.29
C ILE A 963 13.97 -14.58 -24.12
N SER A 964 14.24 -14.17 -22.89
CA SER A 964 15.49 -13.49 -22.51
C SER A 964 16.19 -14.32 -21.44
N ALA A 965 17.35 -14.87 -21.79
CA ALA A 965 18.13 -15.77 -20.93
C ALA A 965 19.47 -15.15 -20.56
N SER A 966 20.11 -15.67 -19.51
CA SER A 966 21.40 -15.20 -18.98
C SER A 966 21.36 -13.71 -18.57
N VAL A 967 20.22 -13.28 -18.03
CA VAL A 967 19.92 -11.89 -17.71
C VAL A 967 20.22 -11.60 -16.24
N SER A 968 20.95 -10.51 -15.96
CA SER A 968 21.18 -10.00 -14.61
C SER A 968 19.95 -9.25 -14.04
N PRO A 969 19.82 -9.08 -12.70
CA PRO A 969 18.66 -8.39 -12.11
C PRO A 969 18.42 -6.95 -12.64
N SER A 970 19.49 -6.20 -12.93
CA SER A 970 19.41 -4.85 -13.50
C SER A 970 18.91 -4.86 -14.95
N GLU A 971 19.32 -5.85 -15.73
CA GLU A 971 18.85 -6.04 -17.11
C GLU A 971 17.40 -6.51 -17.16
N LYS A 972 16.92 -7.32 -16.19
CA LYS A 972 15.49 -7.68 -16.09
C LYS A 972 14.60 -6.43 -16.02
N ARG A 973 15.03 -5.42 -15.25
CA ARG A 973 14.34 -4.12 -15.17
C ARG A 973 14.32 -3.37 -16.50
N LEU A 974 15.45 -3.38 -17.22
CA LEU A 974 15.55 -2.72 -18.53
C LEU A 974 14.64 -3.39 -19.57
N ILE A 975 14.55 -4.72 -19.57
CA ILE A 975 13.66 -5.48 -20.45
C ILE A 975 12.20 -5.12 -20.19
N ILE A 976 11.79 -5.07 -18.93
CA ILE A 976 10.42 -4.65 -18.57
C ILE A 976 10.14 -3.22 -19.02
N SER A 977 11.11 -2.32 -18.82
CA SER A 977 10.99 -0.91 -19.25
C SER A 977 10.90 -0.78 -20.78
N ALA A 978 11.64 -1.61 -21.52
CA ALA A 978 11.60 -1.66 -22.98
C ALA A 978 10.23 -2.14 -23.49
N LEU A 979 9.68 -3.21 -22.92
CA LEU A 979 8.35 -3.70 -23.25
C LEU A 979 7.27 -2.65 -22.92
N GLN A 980 7.41 -1.92 -21.82
CA GLN A 980 6.51 -0.81 -21.49
C GLN A 980 6.61 0.35 -22.48
N ALA A 981 7.81 0.65 -23.00
CA ALA A 981 8.03 1.68 -24.00
C ALA A 981 7.40 1.33 -25.36
N GLU A 982 7.26 0.04 -25.68
CA GLU A 982 6.51 -0.45 -26.84
C GLU A 982 4.98 -0.29 -26.69
N GLY A 983 4.52 0.15 -25.52
CA GLY A 983 3.11 0.37 -25.21
C GLY A 983 2.41 -0.84 -24.58
N GLU A 984 3.15 -1.92 -24.29
CA GLU A 984 2.61 -3.09 -23.58
C GLU A 984 2.42 -2.78 -22.09
N ARG A 985 1.31 -3.27 -21.53
CA ARG A 985 1.07 -3.26 -20.09
C ARG A 985 1.58 -4.56 -19.51
N VAL A 986 2.77 -4.48 -18.92
CA VAL A 986 3.54 -5.64 -18.47
C VAL A 986 3.20 -6.01 -17.04
N ALA A 987 2.79 -7.26 -16.83
CA ALA A 987 2.76 -7.89 -15.51
C ALA A 987 3.97 -8.83 -15.37
N MET A 988 4.73 -8.70 -14.29
CA MET A 988 5.87 -9.57 -13.98
C MET A 988 5.46 -10.57 -12.90
N VAL A 989 5.77 -11.86 -13.08
CA VAL A 989 5.57 -12.91 -12.09
C VAL A 989 6.92 -13.43 -11.64
N GLY A 990 7.21 -13.38 -10.34
CA GLY A 990 8.50 -13.82 -9.79
C GLY A 990 8.42 -14.12 -8.29
N ASP A 991 9.40 -14.83 -7.78
CA ASP A 991 9.49 -15.24 -6.37
C ASP A 991 10.85 -14.93 -5.73
N GLY A 992 11.87 -14.62 -6.54
CA GLY A 992 13.22 -14.39 -6.07
C GLY A 992 13.52 -12.94 -5.64
N ILE A 993 14.54 -12.79 -4.80
CA ILE A 993 15.12 -11.47 -4.43
C ILE A 993 15.57 -10.73 -5.70
N ASN A 994 16.11 -11.50 -6.67
CA ASN A 994 16.56 -11.04 -7.97
C ASN A 994 15.44 -10.41 -8.82
N ASP A 995 14.18 -10.72 -8.50
CA ASP A 995 13.01 -10.24 -9.24
C ASP A 995 12.37 -9.03 -8.60
N SER A 996 12.69 -8.72 -7.33
CA SER A 996 12.09 -7.59 -6.62
C SER A 996 12.21 -6.24 -7.35
N PRO A 997 13.35 -5.87 -8.00
CA PRO A 997 13.42 -4.61 -8.74
C PRO A 997 12.58 -4.63 -10.03
N ALA A 998 12.46 -5.81 -10.64
CA ALA A 998 11.68 -6.04 -11.85
C ALA A 998 10.16 -6.02 -11.55
N LEU A 999 9.75 -6.62 -10.43
CA LEU A 999 8.38 -6.59 -9.92
C LEU A 999 7.92 -5.16 -9.62
N ALA A 1000 8.76 -4.36 -8.97
CA ALA A 1000 8.43 -2.97 -8.65
C ALA A 1000 8.36 -2.05 -9.88
N THR A 1001 9.08 -2.38 -10.95
CA THR A 1001 9.08 -1.59 -12.20
C THR A 1001 7.94 -1.99 -13.14
N ALA A 1002 7.44 -3.22 -13.02
CA ALA A 1002 6.31 -3.69 -13.82
C ALA A 1002 5.06 -2.83 -13.57
N SER A 1003 4.13 -2.82 -14.54
CA SER A 1003 2.83 -2.18 -14.30
C SER A 1003 2.06 -2.90 -13.18
N ILE A 1004 2.36 -4.19 -13.01
CA ILE A 1004 1.89 -5.05 -11.92
C ILE A 1004 2.98 -6.06 -11.61
N GLY A 1005 3.45 -6.08 -10.36
CA GLY A 1005 4.23 -7.19 -9.82
C GLY A 1005 3.31 -8.27 -9.23
N ILE A 1006 3.54 -9.53 -9.57
CA ILE A 1006 2.85 -10.69 -8.99
C ILE A 1006 3.90 -11.58 -8.32
N ALA A 1007 3.79 -11.77 -7.00
CA ALA A 1007 4.65 -12.69 -6.26
C ALA A 1007 3.90 -13.93 -5.78
N LEU A 1008 4.65 -15.02 -5.65
CA LEU A 1008 4.20 -16.24 -4.98
C LEU A 1008 4.54 -16.15 -3.49
N ALA A 1009 3.70 -16.68 -2.61
CA ALA A 1009 3.94 -16.67 -1.16
C ALA A 1009 5.14 -17.52 -0.72
N SER A 1010 5.59 -18.46 -1.54
CA SER A 1010 6.86 -19.16 -1.35
C SER A 1010 8.09 -18.28 -1.64
N GLY A 1011 7.87 -17.12 -2.27
CA GLY A 1011 8.92 -16.19 -2.63
C GLY A 1011 9.52 -15.48 -1.42
N THR A 1012 10.66 -14.86 -1.66
CA THR A 1012 11.37 -14.09 -0.61
C THR A 1012 10.55 -12.90 -0.13
N ASP A 1013 10.72 -12.51 1.13
CA ASP A 1013 9.94 -11.42 1.73
C ASP A 1013 10.10 -10.11 0.94
N VAL A 1014 11.28 -9.87 0.36
CA VAL A 1014 11.56 -8.72 -0.51
C VAL A 1014 10.72 -8.75 -1.80
N ALA A 1015 10.52 -9.93 -2.39
CA ALA A 1015 9.67 -10.09 -3.58
C ALA A 1015 8.18 -9.91 -3.22
N VAL A 1016 7.75 -10.45 -2.09
CA VAL A 1016 6.39 -10.28 -1.57
C VAL A 1016 6.10 -8.81 -1.25
N GLU A 1017 7.06 -8.08 -0.68
CA GLU A 1017 6.94 -6.65 -0.39
C GLU A 1017 6.90 -5.81 -1.68
N ALA A 1018 7.74 -6.11 -2.66
CA ALA A 1018 7.79 -5.40 -3.94
C ALA A 1018 6.59 -5.66 -4.86
N ALA A 1019 5.93 -6.82 -4.75
CA ALA A 1019 4.80 -7.18 -5.61
C ALA A 1019 3.50 -6.48 -5.25
N ASP A 1020 2.65 -6.25 -6.25
CA ASP A 1020 1.31 -5.66 -6.10
C ASP A 1020 0.22 -6.71 -5.83
N ILE A 1021 0.41 -7.93 -6.34
CA ILE A 1021 -0.48 -9.08 -6.12
C ILE A 1021 0.35 -10.21 -5.52
N VAL A 1022 -0.12 -10.80 -4.43
CA VAL A 1022 0.52 -11.94 -3.77
C VAL A 1022 -0.38 -13.15 -3.83
N LEU A 1023 0.15 -14.26 -4.34
CA LEU A 1023 -0.55 -15.53 -4.49
C LEU A 1023 -0.18 -16.45 -3.34
N MET A 1024 -1.15 -16.77 -2.49
CA MET A 1024 -0.95 -17.59 -1.28
C MET A 1024 -0.68 -19.07 -1.58
N ARG A 1025 -1.07 -19.54 -2.76
CA ARG A 1025 -0.89 -20.93 -3.19
C ARG A 1025 0.28 -21.02 -4.17
N PRO A 1026 1.49 -21.38 -3.71
CA PRO A 1026 2.69 -21.36 -4.55
C PRO A 1026 2.66 -22.42 -5.67
N ASP A 1027 1.91 -23.51 -5.48
CA ASP A 1027 1.83 -24.63 -6.42
C ASP A 1027 0.79 -24.42 -7.53
N ASP A 1028 -0.21 -23.55 -7.32
CA ASP A 1028 -1.29 -23.26 -8.28
C ASP A 1028 -1.01 -21.98 -9.07
N LEU A 1029 -0.14 -22.07 -10.09
CA LEU A 1029 0.21 -20.95 -10.98
C LEU A 1029 -1.00 -20.43 -11.80
N LEU A 1030 -2.01 -21.28 -11.89
CA LEU A 1030 -3.31 -21.03 -12.48
C LEU A 1030 -4.10 -19.95 -11.70
N SER A 1031 -3.63 -19.55 -10.52
CA SER A 1031 -4.07 -18.37 -9.77
C SER A 1031 -3.68 -17.04 -10.44
N VAL A 1032 -2.63 -17.01 -11.27
CA VAL A 1032 -2.23 -15.83 -12.06
C VAL A 1032 -3.32 -15.42 -13.06
N PRO A 1033 -3.79 -16.28 -13.99
CA PRO A 1033 -4.90 -15.92 -14.87
C PRO A 1033 -6.22 -15.72 -14.09
N ALA A 1034 -6.40 -16.40 -12.96
CA ALA A 1034 -7.58 -16.20 -12.10
C ALA A 1034 -7.62 -14.79 -11.49
N SER A 1035 -6.49 -14.23 -11.04
CA SER A 1035 -6.40 -12.87 -10.48
C SER A 1035 -6.72 -11.80 -11.52
N LEU A 1036 -6.25 -11.97 -12.76
CA LEU A 1036 -6.57 -11.09 -13.88
C LEU A 1036 -8.05 -11.20 -14.27
N SER A 1037 -8.62 -12.42 -14.27
CA SER A 1037 -10.04 -12.65 -14.52
C SER A 1037 -10.94 -12.06 -13.43
N LEU A 1038 -10.55 -12.17 -12.16
CA LEU A 1038 -11.23 -11.55 -11.02
C LEU A 1038 -11.24 -10.02 -11.18
N SER A 1039 -10.08 -9.43 -11.46
CA SER A 1039 -9.94 -7.98 -11.69
C SER A 1039 -10.87 -7.50 -12.82
N ARG A 1040 -10.89 -8.20 -13.97
CA ARG A 1040 -11.81 -7.89 -15.07
C ARG A 1040 -13.29 -8.02 -14.66
N SER A 1041 -13.63 -9.00 -13.83
CA SER A 1041 -15.01 -9.22 -13.35
C SER A 1041 -15.47 -8.10 -12.40
N VAL A 1042 -14.61 -7.69 -11.46
CA VAL A 1042 -14.85 -6.58 -10.54
C VAL A 1042 -15.08 -5.28 -11.32
N PHE A 1043 -14.21 -4.95 -12.28
CA PHE A 1043 -14.36 -3.74 -13.09
C PHE A 1043 -15.56 -3.76 -14.04
N LYS A 1044 -15.90 -4.93 -14.60
CA LYS A 1044 -17.13 -5.08 -15.38
C LYS A 1044 -18.36 -4.77 -14.50
N ARG A 1045 -18.31 -5.17 -13.22
CA ARG A 1045 -19.35 -4.86 -12.24
C ARG A 1045 -19.42 -3.38 -11.89
N ILE A 1046 -18.27 -2.74 -11.66
CA ILE A 1046 -18.17 -1.29 -11.43
C ILE A 1046 -18.78 -0.52 -12.60
N LYS A 1047 -18.40 -0.86 -13.85
CA LYS A 1047 -18.97 -0.22 -15.06
C LYS A 1047 -20.47 -0.40 -15.14
N LEU A 1048 -20.98 -1.60 -14.89
CA LEU A 1048 -22.41 -1.89 -14.89
C LEU A 1048 -23.14 -1.08 -13.81
N ASN A 1049 -22.60 -1.00 -12.60
CA ASN A 1049 -23.15 -0.21 -11.50
C ASN A 1049 -23.17 1.29 -11.80
N LEU A 1050 -22.10 1.82 -12.40
CA LEU A 1050 -22.05 3.22 -12.86
C LEU A 1050 -23.09 3.48 -13.95
N ILE A 1051 -23.25 2.56 -14.91
CA ILE A 1051 -24.29 2.65 -15.95
C ILE A 1051 -25.67 2.66 -15.32
N TRP A 1052 -25.97 1.76 -14.37
CA TRP A 1052 -27.27 1.76 -13.67
C TRP A 1052 -27.50 3.09 -12.95
N ALA A 1053 -26.53 3.57 -12.17
CA ALA A 1053 -26.63 4.84 -11.44
C ALA A 1053 -26.91 6.03 -12.37
N CYS A 1054 -26.20 6.13 -13.50
CA CYS A 1054 -26.43 7.18 -14.49
C CYS A 1054 -27.75 7.02 -15.23
N MET A 1055 -28.15 5.80 -15.58
CA MET A 1055 -29.38 5.54 -16.35
C MET A 1055 -30.62 5.99 -15.58
N TYR A 1056 -30.70 5.73 -14.26
CA TYR A 1056 -31.79 6.24 -13.43
C TYR A 1056 -31.89 7.76 -13.49
N ASN A 1057 -30.75 8.44 -13.37
CA ASN A 1057 -30.69 9.90 -13.39
C ASN A 1057 -31.08 10.48 -14.76
N VAL A 1058 -30.54 9.92 -15.86
CA VAL A 1058 -30.84 10.38 -17.23
C VAL A 1058 -32.33 10.21 -17.57
N ILE A 1059 -32.94 9.10 -17.15
CA ILE A 1059 -34.36 8.83 -17.45
C ILE A 1059 -35.27 9.69 -16.58
N GLY A 1060 -35.04 9.80 -15.27
CA GLY A 1060 -35.98 10.46 -14.37
C GLY A 1060 -35.82 11.98 -14.27
N LEU A 1061 -34.68 12.55 -14.64
CA LEU A 1061 -34.46 14.00 -14.58
C LEU A 1061 -35.40 14.79 -15.52
N PRO A 1062 -35.67 14.34 -16.78
CA PRO A 1062 -36.73 14.91 -17.60
C PRO A 1062 -38.15 14.88 -16.96
N PHE A 1063 -38.47 13.83 -16.20
CA PHE A 1063 -39.73 13.75 -15.46
C PHE A 1063 -39.76 14.71 -14.26
N ALA A 1064 -38.63 14.87 -13.57
CA ALA A 1064 -38.48 15.81 -12.47
C ALA A 1064 -38.53 17.27 -12.94
N MET A 1065 -37.95 17.57 -14.12
CA MET A 1065 -38.04 18.87 -14.79
C MET A 1065 -39.47 19.22 -15.24
N GLY A 1066 -40.38 18.25 -15.26
CA GLY A 1066 -41.76 18.47 -15.71
C GLY A 1066 -41.93 18.59 -17.22
N LEU A 1067 -40.94 18.19 -18.04
CA LEU A 1067 -41.04 18.28 -19.52
C LEU A 1067 -42.25 17.52 -20.09
N PHE A 1068 -42.75 16.52 -19.37
CA PHE A 1068 -43.92 15.72 -19.75
C PHE A 1068 -45.26 16.23 -19.20
N LEU A 1069 -45.25 17.30 -18.39
CA LEU A 1069 -46.46 17.99 -17.92
C LEU A 1069 -47.44 18.38 -19.04
N PRO A 1070 -47.02 18.94 -20.19
CA PRO A 1070 -47.95 19.37 -21.24
C PRO A 1070 -48.56 18.20 -22.02
N PHE A 1071 -47.92 17.03 -22.04
CA PHE A 1071 -48.37 15.87 -22.84
C PHE A 1071 -49.17 14.84 -22.03
N THR A 1072 -48.80 14.62 -20.76
CA THR A 1072 -49.35 13.50 -19.95
C THR A 1072 -49.76 13.89 -18.53
N GLY A 1073 -49.44 15.11 -18.07
CA GLY A 1073 -49.75 15.56 -16.72
C GLY A 1073 -48.98 14.85 -15.59
N PHE A 1074 -48.03 13.96 -15.91
CA PHE A 1074 -47.21 13.29 -14.91
C PHE A 1074 -46.11 14.21 -14.36
N MET A 1075 -46.04 14.32 -13.04
CA MET A 1075 -44.98 14.98 -12.29
C MET A 1075 -44.32 13.97 -11.37
N LEU A 1076 -42.99 14.04 -11.24
CA LEU A 1076 -42.27 13.32 -10.20
C LEU A 1076 -42.28 14.15 -8.90
N PRO A 1077 -43.07 13.79 -7.86
CA PRO A 1077 -43.00 14.51 -6.60
C PRO A 1077 -41.63 14.28 -5.93
N PRO A 1078 -41.11 15.24 -5.15
CA PRO A 1078 -39.82 15.10 -4.45
C PRO A 1078 -39.70 13.83 -3.59
N MET A 1079 -40.82 13.32 -3.06
CA MET A 1079 -40.83 12.06 -2.32
C MET A 1079 -40.57 10.84 -3.21
N ALA A 1080 -41.20 10.76 -4.39
CA ALA A 1080 -40.93 9.70 -5.35
C ALA A 1080 -39.49 9.80 -5.86
N ALA A 1081 -38.95 11.02 -5.98
CA ALA A 1081 -37.55 11.25 -6.30
C ALA A 1081 -36.60 10.68 -5.23
N GLY A 1082 -36.85 10.98 -3.95
CA GLY A 1082 -36.08 10.43 -2.83
C GLY A 1082 -36.18 8.90 -2.72
N GLY A 1083 -37.37 8.33 -2.97
CA GLY A 1083 -37.56 6.88 -3.01
C GLY A 1083 -36.81 6.21 -4.17
N ALA A 1084 -36.85 6.79 -5.37
CA ALA A 1084 -36.10 6.31 -6.53
C ALA A 1084 -34.58 6.34 -6.30
N MET A 1085 -34.08 7.39 -5.62
CA MET A 1085 -32.68 7.49 -5.21
C MET A 1085 -32.27 6.36 -4.26
N ALA A 1086 -33.11 6.04 -3.26
CA ALA A 1086 -32.85 4.94 -2.34
C ALA A 1086 -32.80 3.58 -3.09
N LEU A 1087 -33.74 3.36 -4.01
CA LEU A 1087 -33.76 2.15 -4.84
C LEU A 1087 -32.53 2.03 -5.75
N SER A 1088 -32.07 3.14 -6.34
CA SER A 1088 -30.84 3.18 -7.15
C SER A 1088 -29.63 2.73 -6.32
N SER A 1089 -29.45 3.29 -5.12
CA SER A 1089 -28.36 2.91 -4.20
C SER A 1089 -28.44 1.43 -3.79
N VAL A 1090 -29.63 0.94 -3.45
CA VAL A 1090 -29.84 -0.48 -3.10
C VAL A 1090 -29.48 -1.40 -4.28
N SER A 1091 -29.86 -1.04 -5.51
CA SER A 1091 -29.56 -1.82 -6.70
C SER A 1091 -28.04 -1.98 -6.92
N VAL A 1092 -27.27 -0.90 -6.70
CA VAL A 1092 -25.80 -0.90 -6.81
C VAL A 1092 -25.14 -1.71 -5.69
N VAL A 1093 -25.63 -1.60 -4.45
CA VAL A 1093 -25.14 -2.40 -3.31
C VAL A 1093 -25.37 -3.88 -3.56
N VAL A 1094 -26.60 -4.27 -3.92
CA VAL A 1094 -26.95 -5.67 -4.21
C VAL A 1094 -26.13 -6.20 -5.38
N SER A 1095 -25.98 -5.39 -6.43
CA SER A 1095 -25.13 -5.74 -7.56
C SER A 1095 -23.68 -5.99 -7.14
N SER A 1096 -23.12 -5.16 -6.26
CA SER A 1096 -21.76 -5.34 -5.74
C SER A 1096 -21.62 -6.57 -4.84
N LEU A 1097 -22.60 -6.85 -3.99
CA LEU A 1097 -22.61 -8.03 -3.12
C LEU A 1097 -22.68 -9.35 -3.88
N LEU A 1098 -23.26 -9.37 -5.08
CA LEU A 1098 -23.28 -10.54 -5.94
C LEU A 1098 -21.87 -11.00 -6.39
N LEU A 1099 -20.83 -10.15 -6.23
CA LEU A 1099 -19.44 -10.58 -6.41
C LEU A 1099 -19.02 -11.67 -5.40
N LYS A 1100 -19.70 -11.81 -4.26
CA LYS A 1100 -19.47 -12.91 -3.29
C LYS A 1100 -19.71 -14.30 -3.89
N PHE A 1101 -20.52 -14.39 -4.94
CA PHE A 1101 -20.78 -15.65 -5.64
C PHE A 1101 -19.79 -15.91 -6.78
N TRP A 1102 -18.78 -15.06 -6.94
CA TRP A 1102 -17.73 -15.32 -7.92
C TRP A 1102 -17.00 -16.60 -7.56
N ARG A 1103 -16.83 -17.45 -8.57
CA ARG A 1103 -16.00 -18.66 -8.52
C ARG A 1103 -15.10 -18.65 -9.72
N ARG A 1104 -13.96 -19.32 -9.59
CA ARG A 1104 -13.04 -19.54 -10.70
C ARG A 1104 -13.80 -20.14 -11.91
N PRO A 1105 -13.64 -19.59 -13.14
CA PRO A 1105 -14.40 -20.03 -14.29
C PRO A 1105 -14.21 -21.52 -14.58
N SER A 1106 -15.30 -22.23 -14.95
CA SER A 1106 -15.29 -23.68 -15.16
C SER A 1106 -14.41 -24.16 -16.33
N TRP A 1107 -14.03 -23.25 -17.23
CA TRP A 1107 -13.09 -23.53 -18.31
C TRP A 1107 -11.62 -23.51 -17.85
N MET A 1108 -11.33 -22.93 -16.68
CA MET A 1108 -9.97 -22.77 -16.14
C MET A 1108 -9.57 -23.96 -15.27
N LYS A 1109 -9.85 -25.19 -15.72
CA LYS A 1109 -9.42 -26.45 -15.11
C LYS A 1109 -8.26 -27.05 -15.91
N VAL A 1110 -7.28 -27.63 -15.22
CA VAL A 1110 -6.05 -28.22 -15.81
C VAL A 1110 -6.41 -29.18 -16.95
N GLU A 1111 -7.19 -30.22 -16.67
CA GLU A 1111 -7.58 -31.25 -17.64
C GLU A 1111 -8.22 -30.70 -18.92
N ARG A 1112 -9.02 -29.65 -18.80
CA ARG A 1112 -9.75 -29.08 -19.93
C ARG A 1112 -8.85 -28.20 -20.80
N LEU A 1113 -7.97 -27.41 -20.18
CA LEU A 1113 -7.01 -26.56 -20.89
C LEU A 1113 -5.96 -27.41 -21.60
N GLU A 1114 -5.47 -28.47 -20.96
CA GLU A 1114 -4.58 -29.44 -21.61
C GLU A 1114 -5.25 -30.13 -22.80
N LYS A 1115 -6.52 -30.51 -22.67
CA LYS A 1115 -7.29 -31.09 -23.77
C LYS A 1115 -7.51 -30.10 -24.92
N GLU A 1116 -7.77 -28.83 -24.63
CA GLU A 1116 -7.90 -27.77 -25.64
C GLU A 1116 -6.56 -27.46 -26.33
N LEU A 1117 -5.45 -27.52 -25.61
CA LEU A 1117 -4.10 -27.37 -26.17
C LEU A 1117 -3.74 -28.55 -27.08
N ARG A 1118 -3.97 -29.79 -26.63
CA ARG A 1118 -3.76 -31.02 -27.43
C ARG A 1118 -4.64 -31.10 -28.67
N SER A 1119 -5.83 -30.49 -28.63
CA SER A 1119 -6.74 -30.41 -29.80
C SER A 1119 -6.44 -29.24 -30.74
N GLY A 1120 -5.44 -28.41 -30.45
CA GLY A 1120 -5.03 -27.28 -31.30
C GLY A 1120 -6.02 -26.11 -31.32
N ALA A 1121 -6.99 -26.07 -30.39
CA ALA A 1121 -7.98 -24.99 -30.30
C ALA A 1121 -7.37 -23.67 -29.79
N ILE A 1122 -6.20 -23.76 -29.13
CA ILE A 1122 -5.41 -22.63 -28.63
C ILE A 1122 -4.07 -22.68 -29.36
N SER A 1123 -3.70 -21.58 -30.05
CA SER A 1123 -2.44 -21.53 -30.78
C SER A 1123 -1.29 -21.23 -29.82
N PRO A 1124 -0.16 -21.97 -29.88
CA PRO A 1124 0.99 -21.78 -28.97
C PRO A 1124 1.74 -20.46 -29.18
N ALA A 1125 1.45 -19.74 -30.27
CA ALA A 1125 2.17 -18.51 -30.62
C ALA A 1125 1.57 -17.22 -30.03
N GLY A 1126 0.48 -17.27 -29.25
CA GLY A 1126 -0.10 -16.10 -28.56
C GLY A 1126 -0.60 -14.95 -29.45
N VAL A 1127 -0.36 -15.00 -30.78
CA VAL A 1127 -0.69 -13.95 -31.73
C VAL A 1127 -1.57 -14.54 -32.83
N ALA A 1128 -2.87 -14.27 -32.76
CA ALA A 1128 -3.63 -14.17 -33.99
C ALA A 1128 -3.03 -12.99 -34.77
N HIS A 1129 -2.29 -13.29 -35.84
CA HIS A 1129 -1.94 -12.28 -36.83
C HIS A 1129 -3.22 -11.52 -37.14
N ARG A 1130 -3.18 -10.19 -36.97
CA ARG A 1130 -4.24 -9.25 -37.35
C ARG A 1130 -4.34 -9.20 -38.89
N GLY A 1131 -4.65 -10.36 -39.48
CA GLY A 1131 -4.91 -10.59 -40.88
C GLY A 1131 -6.35 -10.19 -41.15
N ASN A 1132 -6.48 -9.17 -41.98
CA ASN A 1132 -7.65 -8.52 -42.51
C ASN A 1132 -8.78 -9.49 -43.01
N ALA A 1133 -9.54 -10.11 -42.10
CA ALA A 1133 -10.71 -10.90 -42.45
C ALA A 1133 -11.90 -10.61 -41.52
N ARG A 1134 -12.96 -10.08 -42.13
CA ARG A 1134 -14.29 -9.70 -41.58
C ARG A 1134 -14.40 -8.34 -40.87
N LYS A 1135 -14.13 -7.27 -41.64
CA LYS A 1135 -15.09 -6.14 -41.68
C LYS A 1135 -16.34 -6.62 -42.41
N GLY A 1136 -17.39 -6.94 -41.68
CA GLY A 1136 -18.70 -7.32 -42.20
C GLY A 1136 -19.79 -6.60 -41.43
N SER A 1137 -20.05 -5.35 -41.84
CA SER A 1137 -21.30 -4.59 -41.73
C SER A 1137 -22.24 -4.88 -40.54
N TRP A 1138 -22.19 -4.03 -39.52
CA TRP A 1138 -23.25 -3.92 -38.50
C TRP A 1138 -24.23 -2.75 -38.80
N TRP A 1139 -24.07 -2.07 -39.93
CA TRP A 1139 -24.80 -0.83 -40.27
C TRP A 1139 -25.44 -0.83 -41.66
N ALA A 1140 -25.89 -1.98 -42.17
CA ALA A 1140 -26.72 -2.02 -43.37
C ALA A 1140 -27.90 -2.99 -43.18
N SER A 1141 -29.00 -2.47 -42.63
CA SER A 1141 -30.38 -2.80 -43.02
C SER A 1141 -31.36 -2.01 -42.15
N THR A 1142 -31.39 -0.70 -42.33
CA THR A 1142 -32.63 0.07 -42.18
C THR A 1142 -33.33 0.05 -43.53
N ASN A 1143 -34.25 -0.89 -43.72
CA ASN A 1143 -35.39 -0.68 -44.59
C ASN A 1143 -36.64 -1.12 -43.81
N ILE A 1144 -37.37 -0.10 -43.42
CA ILE A 1144 -38.65 -0.11 -42.74
C ILE A 1144 -39.71 -0.33 -43.82
N LEU A 1145 -40.53 -1.37 -43.69
CA LEU A 1145 -41.99 -1.38 -43.98
C LEU A 1145 -42.55 -2.82 -43.84
N SER A 1146 -43.76 -2.89 -43.26
CA SER A 1146 -44.67 -4.04 -43.06
C SER A 1146 -44.18 -5.24 -42.22
N ASP A 1147 -44.68 -5.41 -40.97
CA ASP A 1147 -45.79 -6.35 -40.67
C ASP A 1147 -46.01 -6.66 -39.16
N SER A 1148 -47.31 -6.72 -38.82
CA SER A 1148 -48.05 -7.46 -37.75
C SER A 1148 -47.62 -7.46 -36.24
N PRO A 1149 -48.58 -7.31 -35.29
CA PRO A 1149 -48.31 -7.11 -33.86
C PRO A 1149 -47.93 -8.37 -33.04
N SER A 1150 -47.89 -9.57 -33.65
CA SER A 1150 -47.70 -10.82 -32.91
C SER A 1150 -46.24 -11.23 -32.68
N SER A 1151 -45.29 -10.57 -33.37
CA SER A 1151 -43.84 -10.86 -33.29
C SER A 1151 -43.13 -10.13 -32.14
N LEU A 1152 -43.72 -9.05 -31.61
CA LEU A 1152 -43.14 -8.25 -30.52
C LEU A 1152 -43.18 -9.00 -29.18
N ARG A 1153 -44.27 -9.71 -28.89
CA ARG A 1153 -44.43 -10.44 -27.62
C ARG A 1153 -43.43 -11.60 -27.47
N ARG A 1154 -43.11 -12.26 -28.58
CA ARG A 1154 -42.12 -13.34 -28.61
C ARG A 1154 -40.69 -12.79 -28.48
N ARG A 1155 -40.37 -11.66 -29.14
CA ARG A 1155 -39.05 -11.01 -29.01
C ARG A 1155 -38.81 -10.39 -27.64
N VAL A 1156 -39.82 -9.80 -26.99
CA VAL A 1156 -39.71 -9.31 -25.61
C VAL A 1156 -39.47 -10.47 -24.65
N ALA A 1157 -40.12 -11.63 -24.84
CA ALA A 1157 -39.89 -12.81 -24.02
C ALA A 1157 -38.47 -13.40 -24.20
N THR A 1158 -37.91 -13.40 -25.41
CA THR A 1158 -36.53 -13.87 -25.67
C THR A 1158 -35.47 -12.90 -25.15
N VAL A 1159 -35.73 -11.59 -25.24
CA VAL A 1159 -34.85 -10.58 -24.63
C VAL A 1159 -34.90 -10.70 -23.11
N PHE A 1160 -36.08 -10.86 -22.51
CA PHE A 1160 -36.22 -11.12 -21.07
C PHE A 1160 -35.56 -12.42 -20.64
N SER A 1161 -35.68 -13.52 -21.40
CA SER A 1161 -35.02 -14.79 -21.05
C SER A 1161 -33.50 -14.70 -21.19
N SER A 1162 -32.99 -13.96 -22.19
CA SER A 1162 -31.55 -13.72 -22.35
C SER A 1162 -31.01 -12.83 -21.22
N LEU A 1163 -31.72 -11.78 -20.82
CA LEU A 1163 -31.39 -10.94 -19.67
C LEU A 1163 -31.43 -11.77 -18.37
N TRP A 1164 -32.44 -12.64 -18.21
CA TRP A 1164 -32.60 -13.48 -17.02
C TRP A 1164 -31.49 -14.53 -16.91
N SER A 1165 -31.04 -15.11 -18.03
CA SER A 1165 -29.89 -16.02 -18.05
C SER A 1165 -28.56 -15.31 -17.76
N LEU A 1166 -28.43 -14.04 -18.17
CA LEU A 1166 -27.26 -13.20 -17.88
C LEU A 1166 -27.21 -12.76 -16.40
N VAL A 1167 -28.38 -12.64 -15.76
CA VAL A 1167 -28.54 -12.23 -14.35
C VAL A 1167 -28.41 -13.41 -13.38
N THR A 1168 -28.79 -14.63 -13.77
CA THR A 1168 -28.84 -15.80 -12.86
C THR A 1168 -27.74 -16.84 -13.07
N GLY A 1169 -26.93 -16.73 -14.13
CA GLY A 1169 -25.75 -17.59 -14.33
C GLY A 1169 -26.03 -19.08 -14.57
N LYS A 1170 -27.30 -19.50 -14.67
CA LYS A 1170 -27.70 -20.86 -15.06
C LYS A 1170 -28.25 -20.83 -16.48
N GLY A 1171 -27.63 -21.59 -17.38
CA GLY A 1171 -28.16 -21.85 -18.73
C GLY A 1171 -29.41 -22.74 -18.67
N PRO A 1172 -30.26 -22.72 -19.71
CA PRO A 1172 -31.46 -23.55 -19.75
C PRO A 1172 -31.08 -25.03 -19.94
N MET A 1173 -31.62 -25.90 -19.09
CA MET A 1173 -31.56 -27.36 -19.24
C MET A 1173 -32.28 -27.81 -20.52
N PRO A 1174 -31.69 -28.69 -21.35
CA PRO A 1174 -32.42 -29.32 -22.44
C PRO A 1174 -33.32 -30.43 -21.89
N ALA A 1175 -34.56 -30.46 -22.38
CA ALA A 1175 -35.52 -31.51 -22.09
C ALA A 1175 -35.35 -32.69 -23.06
N GLY A 1176 -35.20 -33.91 -22.52
CA GLY A 1176 -35.76 -35.14 -23.10
C GLY A 1176 -34.81 -36.20 -23.66
N ARG A 1177 -34.94 -37.41 -23.07
CA ARG A 1177 -34.47 -38.78 -23.46
C ARG A 1177 -32.97 -39.07 -23.29
N GLY A 1178 -32.53 -40.14 -22.63
CA GLY A 1178 -33.19 -41.27 -21.97
C GLY A 1178 -32.13 -42.33 -21.62
N ASP A 1179 -32.42 -43.11 -20.58
CA ASP A 1179 -31.81 -44.37 -20.15
C ASP A 1179 -30.50 -44.44 -19.32
N GLU A 1180 -30.58 -45.35 -18.34
CA GLU A 1180 -29.58 -45.95 -17.44
C GLU A 1180 -29.02 -45.07 -16.30
N GLY A 1181 -29.02 -45.43 -15.02
CA GLY A 1181 -29.46 -46.60 -14.28
C GLY A 1181 -29.23 -46.30 -12.79
N TYR A 1182 -30.20 -46.63 -11.95
CA TYR A 1182 -30.22 -46.33 -10.51
C TYR A 1182 -29.49 -47.42 -9.72
N VAL A 1183 -28.53 -47.05 -8.86
CA VAL A 1183 -27.95 -47.93 -7.82
C VAL A 1183 -28.00 -47.18 -6.48
N PRO A 1184 -28.58 -47.75 -5.41
CA PRO A 1184 -28.87 -47.03 -4.17
C PRO A 1184 -27.64 -46.90 -3.26
N LEU A 1185 -27.65 -45.80 -2.50
CA LEU A 1185 -26.68 -45.42 -1.46
C LEU A 1185 -26.60 -46.47 -0.35
N GLN A 1186 -25.39 -46.96 -0.07
CA GLN A 1186 -25.04 -47.69 1.15
C GLN A 1186 -24.49 -46.70 2.17
N THR A 1187 -25.14 -46.66 3.34
CA THR A 1187 -24.72 -45.94 4.54
C THR A 1187 -23.48 -46.58 5.14
N VAL A 1188 -22.42 -45.79 5.38
CA VAL A 1188 -21.24 -46.22 6.14
C VAL A 1188 -21.28 -45.55 7.52
N GLU A 1189 -21.33 -46.40 8.56
CA GLU A 1189 -21.20 -46.06 9.98
C GLU A 1189 -19.78 -45.55 10.32
N PRO A 1190 -19.59 -44.78 11.40
CA PRO A 1190 -18.29 -44.25 11.80
C PRO A 1190 -17.46 -45.33 12.53
N PRO A 1191 -16.13 -45.42 12.32
CA PRO A 1191 -15.29 -46.31 13.10
C PRO A 1191 -14.86 -45.66 14.43
N VAL A 1192 -14.82 -46.54 15.43
CA VAL A 1192 -14.16 -46.43 16.76
C VAL A 1192 -12.67 -46.26 16.61
#